data_AF-A0A925T1W0-F1
#
_entry.id   AF-A0A925T1W0-F1
#
_cell.length_a   1.000
_cell.length_b   1.000
_cell.length_c   1.000
_cell.angle_alpha   90.00
_cell.angle_beta   90.00
_cell.angle_gamma   90.00
#
_symmetry.space_group_name_H-M   'P 1'
#
loop_
_entity.id
_entity.type
_entity.pdbx_description
1 polymer ?
#
loop_
_entity_poly.entity_id
_entity_poly.type
_entity_poly.pdbx_seq_one_letter_code
_entity_poly.pdbx_strand_id
1 'polypeptide(L)'
;MTRLSNEKTDEEKRRGVIAMISSRRRFFGSELSIVIAFLALAALMTWPWVLHLRDAVPDTGDPYLISWIMWWDYYQTFHDPLNLFQAPLFYPYSYTLAFSEHSYGLALPFFPLYALGASPLMVLGIATITGFAFSGYGAFRLARTLTGSNGVAWVAGIVFAFIPYRFHQLSHTQYLFAGWIPLLLEAFVLFARERSWKRAIWLGAAFTMNALTCIHWFVLTLIPLGASAAYLLTRYRIWTDRKLWLRGGACLAVGTLVLLPFLIPYQRVSQLYKFTRNPDEAIGYSANVGNWLSADKLNKIWNGFGPSGGPGERALFPGMLPLLLMLAAIFISRPKSGRTGVPPWAPPATANSGRPQRDAPTVHLRERSKTLLILDTLIIASLMIAALAYGFEDGVRLPGLKKPHVTDEGEALLVGAILLFIRLCLAYPEVTRFRGDHCLIETLLAKRRSEAFGIGMIWLVLGFLGSLGMNFIFHRLLFENVFLFRSMRTPARWAMIAYVGLALLAGLGAKRLAEMIARHRPRFRPEFTFAIICLVVLFEQRAAPLPLMRGEPNPDEVTLYLRDTPMRGGIVHLPAGGKVGNYRYVLRQADHRRPLVTAISGFGTPILTEVESLSQSNPIPDRFLNLLEEIPASYLVVHDSLLEPPARDAVSDLLQRGIASGRLRYIRRFAGSSINGNEAADLYAVTKVEPSAISQSLPPTASARPELLVQLQEEPAVLVSQFDVWSFPLERFYQVSYGRLPKYAEFIKDARATANSVTVGRQGWQEKLRENFKTFGEMWVKRPEFAKYYAGKSDEDFVAQLFRNGGETPDEAERTALVRGLSERRETRASVLWKVMSNEGVARHEQDRALVLMHYFGYLRRNPDDPPDNDWNGFNFWLEEFRKTGDAEQLRRAFMLTGEYISILEKKK
;
A
#
# COMPACT_ATOMS: atom_id res chain seq x y z
N MET A 1 -67.47 41.97 -2.96
CA MET A 1 -66.71 41.18 -1.97
C MET A 1 -65.91 40.02 -2.58
N THR A 2 -66.28 39.47 -3.74
CA THR A 2 -65.60 38.32 -4.38
C THR A 2 -64.22 38.63 -4.99
N ARG A 3 -63.99 39.84 -5.55
CA ARG A 3 -62.68 40.24 -6.10
C ARG A 3 -61.56 40.37 -5.06
N LEU A 4 -61.86 40.90 -3.86
CA LEU A 4 -60.90 41.06 -2.76
C LEU A 4 -60.48 39.73 -2.11
N SER A 5 -61.26 38.66 -2.28
CA SER A 5 -60.92 37.32 -1.74
C SER A 5 -59.95 36.53 -2.63
N ASN A 6 -59.99 36.75 -3.95
CA ASN A 6 -59.09 36.12 -4.92
C ASN A 6 -57.69 36.75 -4.90
N GLU A 7 -57.58 38.07 -4.68
CA GLU A 7 -56.26 38.73 -4.55
C GLU A 7 -55.49 38.27 -3.30
N LYS A 8 -56.17 38.10 -2.16
CA LYS A 8 -55.54 37.56 -0.93
C LYS A 8 -55.03 36.13 -1.10
N THR A 9 -55.76 35.28 -1.82
CA THR A 9 -55.35 33.89 -2.05
C THR A 9 -54.18 33.76 -3.04
N ASP A 10 -54.08 34.65 -4.02
CA ASP A 10 -52.92 34.69 -4.92
C ASP A 10 -51.68 35.32 -4.26
N GLU A 11 -51.86 36.29 -3.35
CA GLU A 11 -50.76 36.87 -2.58
C GLU A 11 -50.17 35.86 -1.57
N GLU A 12 -51.01 35.06 -0.90
CA GLU A 12 -50.59 33.97 -0.03
C GLU A 12 -49.86 32.85 -0.79
N LYS A 13 -50.34 32.48 -1.99
CA LYS A 13 -49.64 31.53 -2.87
C LYS A 13 -48.27 32.07 -3.31
N ARG A 14 -48.18 33.34 -3.71
CA ARG A 14 -46.89 33.99 -4.05
C ARG A 14 -45.94 34.04 -2.86
N ARG A 15 -46.42 34.40 -1.66
CA ARG A 15 -45.61 34.38 -0.43
C ARG A 15 -45.13 32.97 -0.09
N GLY A 16 -45.97 31.95 -0.27
CA GLY A 16 -45.61 30.54 -0.10
C GLY A 16 -44.50 30.08 -1.08
N VAL A 17 -44.61 30.47 -2.35
CA VAL A 17 -43.58 30.17 -3.38
C VAL A 17 -42.26 30.89 -3.07
N ILE A 18 -42.30 32.17 -2.67
CA ILE A 18 -41.11 32.95 -2.30
C ILE A 18 -40.45 32.38 -1.03
N ALA A 19 -41.23 31.98 -0.03
CA ALA A 19 -40.74 31.30 1.18
C ALA A 19 -40.09 29.95 0.86
N MET A 20 -40.67 29.19 -0.08
CA MET A 20 -40.12 27.91 -0.55
C MET A 20 -38.80 28.09 -1.33
N ILE A 21 -38.72 29.08 -2.22
CA ILE A 21 -37.51 29.42 -2.98
C ILE A 21 -36.40 29.90 -2.04
N SER A 22 -36.71 30.78 -1.08
CA SER A 22 -35.73 31.29 -0.11
C SER A 22 -35.22 30.21 0.84
N SER A 23 -36.10 29.30 1.28
CA SER A 23 -35.73 28.12 2.08
C SER A 23 -34.80 27.17 1.31
N ARG A 24 -35.13 26.86 0.04
CA ARG A 24 -34.25 26.06 -0.82
C ARG A 24 -32.90 26.73 -1.05
N ARG A 25 -32.86 28.04 -1.33
CA ARG A 25 -31.60 28.78 -1.51
C ARG A 25 -30.73 28.74 -0.26
N ARG A 26 -31.31 28.93 0.94
CA ARG A 26 -30.58 28.80 2.21
C ARG A 26 -30.03 27.40 2.42
N PHE A 27 -30.82 26.37 2.11
CA PHE A 27 -30.37 24.97 2.20
C PHE A 27 -29.18 24.71 1.27
N PHE A 28 -29.29 25.07 -0.01
CA PHE A 28 -28.20 24.91 -0.98
C PHE A 28 -26.94 25.68 -0.58
N GLY A 29 -27.09 26.92 -0.11
CA GLY A 29 -25.97 27.71 0.41
C GLY A 29 -25.28 27.05 1.60
N SER A 30 -26.05 26.45 2.52
CA SER A 30 -25.47 25.73 3.66
C SER A 30 -24.73 24.45 3.27
N GLU A 31 -25.27 23.63 2.38
CA GLU A 31 -24.57 22.42 1.91
C GLU A 31 -23.29 22.77 1.17
N LEU A 32 -23.34 23.77 0.28
CA LEU A 32 -22.18 24.25 -0.45
C LEU A 32 -21.07 24.74 0.49
N SER A 33 -21.43 25.49 1.54
CA SER A 33 -20.45 25.95 2.54
C SER A 33 -19.75 24.80 3.28
N ILE A 34 -20.46 23.70 3.55
CA ILE A 34 -19.89 22.51 4.20
C ILE A 34 -18.92 21.81 3.26
N VAL A 35 -19.28 21.66 1.98
CA VAL A 35 -18.39 21.07 0.96
C VAL A 35 -17.12 21.91 0.80
N ILE A 36 -17.25 23.23 0.69
CA ILE A 36 -16.09 24.15 0.60
C ILE A 36 -15.20 24.04 1.84
N ALA A 37 -15.78 23.97 3.03
CA ALA A 37 -15.01 23.81 4.26
C ALA A 37 -14.26 22.46 4.29
N PHE A 38 -14.87 21.36 3.86
CA PHE A 38 -14.15 20.08 3.74
C PHE A 38 -13.06 20.11 2.68
N LEU A 39 -13.24 20.82 1.56
CA LEU A 39 -12.19 21.03 0.55
C LEU A 39 -11.02 21.85 1.12
N ALA A 40 -11.30 22.90 1.89
CA ALA A 40 -10.27 23.70 2.55
C ALA A 40 -9.50 22.88 3.60
N LEU A 41 -10.19 22.09 4.41
CA LEU A 41 -9.57 21.17 5.36
C LEU A 41 -8.75 20.09 4.63
N ALA A 42 -9.24 19.55 3.53
CA ALA A 42 -8.51 18.57 2.73
C ALA A 42 -7.21 19.18 2.18
N ALA A 43 -7.27 20.38 1.59
CA ALA A 43 -6.09 21.09 1.10
C ALA A 43 -5.06 21.38 2.21
N LEU A 44 -5.51 21.70 3.43
CA LEU A 44 -4.64 21.90 4.59
C LEU A 44 -4.00 20.58 5.06
N MET A 45 -4.80 19.51 5.15
CA MET A 45 -4.36 18.21 5.64
C MET A 45 -3.50 17.44 4.63
N THR A 46 -3.56 17.80 3.34
CA THR A 46 -2.71 17.25 2.26
C THR A 46 -1.64 18.23 1.77
N TRP A 47 -1.38 19.32 2.50
CA TRP A 47 -0.36 20.29 2.12
C TRP A 47 1.02 19.62 1.87
N PRO A 48 1.78 20.00 0.82
CA PRO A 48 1.55 21.08 -0.14
C PRO A 48 0.89 20.65 -1.47
N TRP A 49 0.09 19.58 -1.50
CA TRP A 49 -0.43 19.01 -2.77
C TRP A 49 -1.14 20.02 -3.67
N VAL A 50 -1.95 20.92 -3.10
CA VAL A 50 -2.70 21.93 -3.86
C VAL A 50 -1.80 22.87 -4.69
N LEU A 51 -0.52 23.03 -4.32
CA LEU A 51 0.45 23.83 -5.08
C LEU A 51 1.04 23.08 -6.29
N HIS A 52 0.94 21.74 -6.30
CA HIS A 52 1.56 20.85 -7.26
C HIS A 52 0.53 19.91 -7.90
N LEU A 53 -0.68 20.40 -8.16
CA LEU A 53 -1.78 19.59 -8.69
C LEU A 53 -1.45 18.87 -10.01
N ARG A 54 -0.55 19.44 -10.82
CA ARG A 54 -0.20 18.89 -12.14
C ARG A 54 0.64 17.62 -12.06
N ASP A 55 1.53 17.53 -11.08
CA ASP A 55 2.62 16.56 -11.07
C ASP A 55 2.91 15.92 -9.71
N ALA A 56 2.27 16.34 -8.61
CA ALA A 56 2.46 15.68 -7.32
C ALA A 56 1.81 14.29 -7.25
N VAL A 57 2.60 13.32 -6.82
CA VAL A 57 2.17 11.95 -6.51
C VAL A 57 2.82 11.47 -5.20
N PRO A 58 2.20 10.56 -4.44
CA PRO A 58 2.81 10.01 -3.23
C PRO A 58 3.96 9.04 -3.57
N ASP A 59 3.88 8.41 -4.73
CA ASP A 59 4.87 7.50 -5.33
C ASP A 59 4.57 7.34 -6.84
N THR A 60 5.47 6.69 -7.57
CA THR A 60 5.35 6.45 -9.04
C THR A 60 4.72 5.10 -9.40
N GLY A 61 4.08 4.43 -8.44
CA GLY A 61 3.43 3.12 -8.61
C GLY A 61 1.95 3.25 -9.00
N ASP A 62 1.07 2.77 -8.13
CA ASP A 62 -0.39 2.73 -8.35
C ASP A 62 -1.03 4.07 -8.76
N PRO A 63 -0.56 5.26 -8.31
CA PRO A 63 -1.03 6.54 -8.84
C PRO A 63 -1.03 6.62 -10.37
N TYR A 64 0.00 6.08 -11.04
CA TYR A 64 0.09 6.10 -12.50
C TYR A 64 -0.98 5.20 -13.13
N LEU A 65 -1.15 3.99 -12.60
CA LEU A 65 -2.19 3.06 -13.05
C LEU A 65 -3.60 3.65 -12.85
N ILE A 66 -3.90 4.20 -11.67
CA ILE A 66 -5.24 4.73 -11.37
C ILE A 66 -5.55 5.97 -12.23
N SER A 67 -4.56 6.84 -12.43
CA SER A 67 -4.72 7.99 -13.33
C SER A 67 -5.00 7.55 -14.77
N TRP A 68 -4.32 6.49 -15.23
CA TRP A 68 -4.57 5.89 -16.53
C TRP A 68 -5.96 5.26 -16.62
N ILE A 69 -6.42 4.53 -15.60
CA ILE A 69 -7.77 3.93 -15.56
C ILE A 69 -8.84 5.02 -15.70
N MET A 70 -8.72 6.10 -14.92
CA MET A 70 -9.67 7.21 -14.98
C MET A 70 -9.69 7.89 -16.35
N TRP A 71 -8.52 8.02 -17.00
CA TRP A 71 -8.43 8.55 -18.35
C TRP A 71 -9.03 7.57 -19.38
N TRP A 72 -8.77 6.27 -19.25
CA TRP A 72 -9.31 5.24 -20.12
C TRP A 72 -10.83 5.18 -20.06
N ASP A 73 -11.42 5.26 -18.86
CA ASP A 73 -12.87 5.34 -18.68
C ASP A 73 -13.48 6.51 -19.45
N TYR A 74 -12.87 7.69 -19.36
CA TYR A 74 -13.27 8.85 -20.14
C TYR A 74 -13.11 8.60 -21.64
N TYR A 75 -11.91 8.22 -22.07
CA TYR A 75 -11.55 8.04 -23.47
C TYR A 75 -12.49 7.04 -24.14
N GLN A 76 -12.57 5.83 -23.58
CA GLN A 76 -13.31 4.73 -24.16
C GLN A 76 -14.83 4.95 -24.13
N THR A 77 -15.36 5.71 -23.14
CA THR A 77 -16.79 6.10 -23.11
C THR A 77 -17.21 6.85 -24.39
N PHE A 78 -16.33 7.70 -24.92
CA PHE A 78 -16.65 8.55 -26.07
C PHE A 78 -16.13 8.01 -27.41
N HIS A 79 -15.31 6.96 -27.40
CA HIS A 79 -14.75 6.38 -28.62
C HIS A 79 -15.37 5.02 -28.96
N ASP A 80 -15.51 4.12 -27.98
CA ASP A 80 -16.10 2.79 -28.18
C ASP A 80 -16.64 2.21 -26.85
N PRO A 81 -17.80 2.70 -26.36
CA PRO A 81 -18.30 2.38 -25.03
C PRO A 81 -18.68 0.91 -24.82
N LEU A 82 -18.98 0.16 -25.89
CA LEU A 82 -19.33 -1.26 -25.78
C LEU A 82 -18.11 -2.14 -25.49
N ASN A 83 -16.92 -1.65 -25.80
CA ASN A 83 -15.65 -2.31 -25.54
C ASN A 83 -14.88 -1.66 -24.38
N LEU A 84 -15.57 -1.04 -23.42
CA LEU A 84 -14.95 -0.39 -22.24
C LEU A 84 -13.89 -1.25 -21.57
N PHE A 85 -14.16 -2.55 -21.42
CA PHE A 85 -13.25 -3.46 -20.74
C PHE A 85 -12.10 -3.98 -21.62
N GLN A 86 -12.12 -3.73 -22.93
CA GLN A 86 -11.04 -4.09 -23.86
C GLN A 86 -9.91 -3.05 -23.81
N ALA A 87 -9.33 -2.92 -22.63
CA ALA A 87 -8.19 -2.06 -22.42
C ALA A 87 -6.96 -2.56 -23.21
N PRO A 88 -6.12 -1.65 -23.73
CA PRO A 88 -4.91 -1.94 -24.48
C PRO A 88 -3.72 -2.33 -23.59
N LEU A 89 -3.97 -2.92 -22.41
CA LEU A 89 -2.95 -3.42 -21.49
C LEU A 89 -2.84 -4.95 -21.60
N PHE A 90 -1.63 -5.47 -21.36
CA PHE A 90 -1.29 -6.89 -21.48
C PHE A 90 -1.69 -7.51 -22.80
N TYR A 91 -1.44 -6.86 -23.93
CA TYR A 91 -1.69 -7.48 -25.23
C TYR A 91 -1.04 -8.87 -25.31
N PRO A 92 -1.73 -9.93 -25.80
CA PRO A 92 -3.05 -9.96 -26.46
C PRO A 92 -4.23 -10.32 -25.55
N TYR A 93 -4.12 -10.20 -24.23
CA TYR A 93 -5.21 -10.53 -23.31
C TYR A 93 -6.44 -9.63 -23.55
N SER A 94 -7.62 -10.21 -23.34
CA SER A 94 -8.92 -9.51 -23.40
C SER A 94 -9.45 -9.17 -22.00
N TYR A 95 -10.32 -8.17 -21.94
CA TYR A 95 -11.01 -7.67 -20.73
C TYR A 95 -10.07 -7.10 -19.67
N THR A 96 -8.91 -6.55 -20.08
CA THR A 96 -7.81 -6.25 -19.16
C THR A 96 -8.07 -5.08 -18.22
N LEU A 97 -9.11 -4.26 -18.46
CA LEU A 97 -9.58 -3.29 -17.47
C LEU A 97 -10.06 -3.98 -16.19
N ALA A 98 -10.67 -5.17 -16.30
CA ALA A 98 -11.14 -5.96 -15.15
C ALA A 98 -10.01 -6.69 -14.40
N PHE A 99 -8.75 -6.48 -14.78
CA PHE A 99 -7.61 -6.98 -14.00
C PHE A 99 -7.34 -6.07 -12.79
N SER A 100 -7.98 -4.89 -12.75
CA SER A 100 -8.00 -3.93 -11.64
C SER A 100 -9.43 -3.43 -11.37
N GLU A 101 -9.57 -2.58 -10.36
CA GLU A 101 -10.78 -1.78 -10.12
C GLU A 101 -11.03 -0.82 -11.29
N HIS A 102 -12.17 -0.94 -11.97
CA HIS A 102 -12.47 -0.12 -13.14
C HIS A 102 -12.68 1.36 -12.77
N SER A 103 -13.08 1.70 -11.53
CA SER A 103 -13.15 3.08 -11.03
C SER A 103 -14.01 4.07 -11.86
N TYR A 104 -14.95 3.57 -12.67
CA TYR A 104 -15.77 4.41 -13.57
C TYR A 104 -16.59 5.49 -12.86
N GLY A 105 -17.17 5.16 -11.70
CA GLY A 105 -17.92 6.10 -10.87
C GLY A 105 -17.02 7.16 -10.21
N LEU A 106 -15.74 6.86 -10.02
CA LEU A 106 -14.72 7.83 -9.60
C LEU A 106 -14.37 8.77 -10.76
N ALA A 107 -14.20 8.25 -11.97
CA ALA A 107 -13.79 9.04 -13.14
C ALA A 107 -14.89 9.98 -13.65
N LEU A 108 -16.16 9.56 -13.57
CA LEU A 108 -17.32 10.25 -14.14
C LEU A 108 -17.43 11.76 -13.79
N PRO A 109 -17.27 12.20 -12.51
CA PRO A 109 -17.31 13.62 -12.17
C PRO A 109 -16.17 14.46 -12.77
N PHE A 110 -15.09 13.81 -13.22
CA PHE A 110 -13.89 14.45 -13.76
C PHE A 110 -13.79 14.37 -15.29
N PHE A 111 -14.74 13.72 -15.98
CA PHE A 111 -14.81 13.72 -17.45
C PHE A 111 -14.71 15.13 -18.07
N PRO A 112 -15.35 16.18 -17.50
CA PRO A 112 -15.17 17.54 -18.03
C PRO A 112 -13.72 18.04 -17.99
N LEU A 113 -12.90 17.62 -17.02
CA LEU A 113 -11.49 18.03 -16.95
C LEU A 113 -10.68 17.38 -18.07
N TYR A 114 -10.93 16.11 -18.37
CA TYR A 114 -10.29 15.44 -19.51
C TYR A 114 -10.72 16.07 -20.84
N ALA A 115 -11.99 16.44 -20.98
CA ALA A 115 -12.48 17.17 -22.15
C ALA A 115 -11.82 18.55 -22.32
N LEU A 116 -11.39 19.18 -21.23
CA LEU A 116 -10.61 20.42 -21.23
C LEU A 116 -9.09 20.19 -21.42
N GLY A 117 -8.65 18.97 -21.64
CA GLY A 117 -7.24 18.63 -21.90
C GLY A 117 -6.38 18.47 -20.64
N ALA A 118 -6.98 18.28 -19.45
CA ALA A 118 -6.20 17.99 -18.25
C ALA A 118 -5.49 16.63 -18.37
N SER A 119 -4.20 16.60 -18.01
CA SER A 119 -3.41 15.37 -17.99
C SER A 119 -3.93 14.37 -16.94
N PRO A 120 -3.74 13.05 -17.11
CA PRO A 120 -4.13 12.03 -16.13
C PRO A 120 -3.70 12.34 -14.69
N LEU A 121 -2.43 12.73 -14.48
CA LEU A 121 -1.91 13.05 -13.13
C LEU A 121 -2.58 14.28 -12.51
N MET A 122 -2.91 15.29 -13.32
CA MET A 122 -3.63 16.48 -12.84
C MET A 122 -5.02 16.11 -12.31
N VAL A 123 -5.75 15.26 -13.06
CA VAL A 123 -7.07 14.78 -12.63
C VAL A 123 -6.95 13.93 -11.37
N LEU A 124 -5.93 13.07 -11.27
CA LEU A 124 -5.65 12.29 -10.06
C LEU A 124 -5.39 13.19 -8.83
N GLY A 125 -4.62 14.27 -8.99
CA GLY A 125 -4.35 15.22 -7.90
C GLY A 125 -5.62 15.92 -7.39
N ILE A 126 -6.47 16.37 -8.31
CA ILE A 126 -7.77 16.97 -7.98
C ILE A 126 -8.70 15.93 -7.34
N ALA A 127 -8.75 14.72 -7.90
CA ALA A 127 -9.52 13.61 -7.37
C ALA A 127 -9.09 13.30 -5.93
N THR A 128 -7.80 13.22 -5.65
CA THR A 128 -7.27 12.93 -4.31
C THR A 128 -7.80 13.91 -3.26
N ILE A 129 -7.69 15.23 -3.50
CA ILE A 129 -8.18 16.25 -2.55
C ILE A 129 -9.70 16.17 -2.39
N THR A 130 -10.43 16.03 -3.50
CA THR A 130 -11.89 15.93 -3.48
C THR A 130 -12.38 14.64 -2.83
N GLY A 131 -11.62 13.54 -2.89
CA GLY A 131 -11.93 12.27 -2.24
C GLY A 131 -11.95 12.37 -0.72
N PHE A 132 -10.97 13.06 -0.13
CA PHE A 132 -10.96 13.39 1.31
C PHE A 132 -12.21 14.19 1.69
N ALA A 133 -12.50 15.26 0.94
CA ALA A 133 -13.64 16.11 1.20
C ALA A 133 -14.98 15.38 1.05
N PHE A 134 -15.11 14.55 0.00
CA PHE A 134 -16.30 13.75 -0.27
C PHE A 134 -16.55 12.71 0.82
N SER A 135 -15.49 12.04 1.29
CA SER A 135 -15.58 11.12 2.43
C SER A 135 -16.09 11.82 3.70
N GLY A 136 -15.51 12.98 4.04
CA GLY A 136 -15.96 13.78 5.19
C GLY A 136 -17.40 14.24 5.08
N TYR A 137 -17.79 14.76 3.92
CA TYR A 137 -19.16 15.18 3.65
C TYR A 137 -20.16 14.02 3.74
N GLY A 138 -19.83 12.84 3.23
CA GLY A 138 -20.66 11.66 3.34
C GLY A 138 -20.94 11.26 4.78
N ALA A 139 -19.89 11.20 5.62
CA ALA A 139 -20.03 10.90 7.05
C ALA A 139 -20.76 12.00 7.82
N PHE A 140 -20.51 13.27 7.49
CA PHE A 140 -21.23 14.43 8.01
C PHE A 140 -22.74 14.29 7.77
N ARG A 141 -23.13 13.99 6.53
CA ARG A 141 -24.53 13.83 6.15
C ARG A 141 -25.23 12.71 6.91
N LEU A 142 -24.62 11.53 6.94
CA LEU A 142 -25.12 10.39 7.70
C LEU A 142 -25.32 10.73 9.19
N ALA A 143 -24.31 11.32 9.82
CA ALA A 143 -24.34 11.69 11.23
C ALA A 143 -25.42 12.75 11.53
N ARG A 144 -25.56 13.75 10.65
CA ARG A 144 -26.60 14.78 10.74
C ARG A 144 -27.99 14.16 10.60
N THR A 145 -28.19 13.28 9.62
CA THR A 145 -29.45 12.58 9.40
C THR A 145 -29.85 11.71 10.59
N LEU A 146 -28.88 11.02 11.20
CA LEU A 146 -29.14 10.13 12.35
C LEU A 146 -29.38 10.89 13.66
N THR A 147 -28.78 12.06 13.85
CA THR A 147 -28.76 12.74 15.16
C THR A 147 -29.43 14.12 15.22
N GLY A 148 -29.68 14.74 14.06
CA GLY A 148 -30.18 16.11 13.94
C GLY A 148 -29.20 17.19 14.39
N SER A 149 -27.92 16.86 14.66
CA SER A 149 -26.93 17.80 15.20
C SER A 149 -25.80 18.06 14.21
N ASN A 150 -25.60 19.32 13.85
CA ASN A 150 -24.47 19.75 13.02
C ASN A 150 -23.12 19.55 13.75
N GLY A 151 -23.07 19.69 15.08
CA GLY A 151 -21.85 19.45 15.85
C GLY A 151 -21.39 18.00 15.81
N VAL A 152 -22.33 17.06 15.99
CA VAL A 152 -22.06 15.61 15.81
C VAL A 152 -21.58 15.33 14.39
N ALA A 153 -22.22 15.95 13.41
CA ALA A 153 -21.91 15.78 12.00
C ALA A 153 -20.50 16.26 11.64
N TRP A 154 -20.07 17.42 12.15
CA TRP A 154 -18.71 17.92 11.95
C TRP A 154 -17.65 16.99 12.53
N VAL A 155 -17.83 16.53 13.78
CA VAL A 155 -16.88 15.62 14.41
C VAL A 155 -16.80 14.30 13.63
N ALA A 156 -17.94 13.69 13.29
CA ALA A 156 -17.96 12.45 12.52
C ALA A 156 -17.33 12.61 11.13
N GLY A 157 -17.66 13.71 10.44
CA GLY A 157 -17.11 14.02 9.12
C GLY A 157 -15.59 14.21 9.14
N ILE A 158 -15.07 14.98 10.11
CA ILE A 158 -13.63 15.20 10.28
C ILE A 158 -12.90 13.90 10.63
N VAL A 159 -13.39 13.15 11.62
CA VAL A 159 -12.79 11.87 12.03
C VAL A 159 -12.70 10.91 10.84
N PHE A 160 -13.76 10.78 10.04
CA PHE A 160 -13.77 9.86 8.91
C PHE A 160 -12.95 10.37 7.70
N ALA A 161 -12.93 11.69 7.47
CA ALA A 161 -12.16 12.30 6.41
C ALA A 161 -10.66 12.14 6.64
N PHE A 162 -10.17 12.37 7.85
CA PHE A 162 -8.74 12.53 8.12
C PHE A 162 -8.17 11.44 9.02
N ILE A 163 -8.86 10.31 9.18
CA ILE A 163 -8.32 9.19 9.95
C ILE A 163 -6.92 8.79 9.44
N PRO A 164 -5.92 8.52 10.31
CA PRO A 164 -4.54 8.28 9.89
C PRO A 164 -4.41 7.20 8.80
N TYR A 165 -5.16 6.11 8.92
CA TYR A 165 -5.24 5.05 7.92
C TYR A 165 -5.56 5.54 6.49
N ARG A 166 -6.33 6.63 6.33
CA ARG A 166 -6.66 7.15 5.01
C ARG A 166 -5.43 7.76 4.32
N PHE A 167 -4.51 8.35 5.07
CA PHE A 167 -3.25 8.86 4.50
C PHE A 167 -2.32 7.73 4.06
N HIS A 168 -2.41 6.56 4.69
CA HIS A 168 -1.75 5.35 4.18
C HIS A 168 -2.26 4.93 2.78
N GLN A 169 -3.50 5.31 2.44
CA GLN A 169 -4.14 5.00 1.16
C GLN A 169 -3.95 6.10 0.09
N LEU A 170 -2.99 7.01 0.26
CA LEU A 170 -2.73 8.08 -0.71
C LEU A 170 -2.43 7.55 -2.12
N SER A 171 -1.75 6.40 -2.22
CA SER A 171 -1.44 5.73 -3.49
C SER A 171 -2.68 5.14 -4.18
N HIS A 172 -3.80 5.00 -3.47
CA HIS A 172 -5.01 4.35 -3.95
C HIS A 172 -6.21 5.31 -3.94
N THR A 173 -6.26 6.25 -4.90
CA THR A 173 -7.28 7.31 -4.94
C THR A 173 -8.72 6.78 -4.92
N GLN A 174 -9.02 5.65 -5.55
CA GLN A 174 -10.33 4.99 -5.49
C GLN A 174 -10.76 4.63 -4.05
N TYR A 175 -9.80 4.35 -3.18
CA TYR A 175 -10.07 4.08 -1.77
C TYR A 175 -10.32 5.36 -0.96
N LEU A 176 -9.77 6.50 -1.39
CA LEU A 176 -10.06 7.80 -0.80
C LEU A 176 -11.50 8.26 -1.05
N PHE A 177 -12.14 7.80 -2.13
CA PHE A 177 -13.56 8.09 -2.45
C PHE A 177 -14.55 7.20 -1.68
N ALA A 178 -14.36 7.10 -0.36
CA ALA A 178 -15.21 6.31 0.52
C ALA A 178 -16.53 7.00 0.94
N GLY A 179 -16.84 8.19 0.42
CA GLY A 179 -18.05 8.95 0.77
C GLY A 179 -19.37 8.26 0.42
N TRP A 180 -19.36 7.36 -0.57
CA TRP A 180 -20.53 6.55 -0.91
C TRP A 180 -20.93 5.56 0.17
N ILE A 181 -19.98 5.10 1.01
CA ILE A 181 -20.25 4.17 2.12
C ILE A 181 -21.27 4.78 3.11
N PRO A 182 -21.00 5.93 3.75
CA PRO A 182 -21.95 6.55 4.66
C PRO A 182 -23.19 7.12 3.94
N LEU A 183 -23.07 7.57 2.67
CA LEU A 183 -24.23 8.07 1.91
C LEU A 183 -25.22 6.96 1.55
N LEU A 184 -24.75 5.75 1.25
CA LEU A 184 -25.59 4.59 1.01
C LEU A 184 -26.35 4.19 2.28
N LEU A 185 -25.67 4.20 3.42
CA LEU A 185 -26.32 3.99 4.72
C LEU A 185 -27.33 5.10 5.04
N GLU A 186 -27.00 6.37 4.75
CA GLU A 186 -27.92 7.50 4.92
C GLU A 186 -29.15 7.32 4.04
N ALA A 187 -28.97 6.96 2.76
CA ALA A 187 -30.05 6.74 1.82
C ALA A 187 -31.02 5.66 2.33
N PHE A 188 -30.46 4.57 2.87
CA PHE A 188 -31.26 3.51 3.47
C PHE A 188 -32.02 3.99 4.70
N VAL A 189 -31.37 4.71 5.62
CA VAL A 189 -32.02 5.30 6.82
C VAL A 189 -33.17 6.22 6.43
N LEU A 190 -32.96 7.10 5.44
CA LEU A 190 -34.00 7.98 4.93
C LEU A 190 -35.17 7.17 4.37
N PHE A 191 -34.91 6.18 3.52
CA PHE A 191 -35.95 5.33 2.94
C PHE A 191 -36.70 4.50 4.00
N ALA A 192 -36.01 3.97 5.01
CA ALA A 192 -36.62 3.23 6.11
C ALA A 192 -37.53 4.13 6.98
N ARG A 193 -37.19 5.42 7.14
CA ARG A 193 -38.03 6.39 7.85
C ARG A 193 -39.26 6.80 7.02
N GLU A 194 -39.08 7.02 5.72
CA GLU A 194 -40.17 7.37 4.80
C GLU A 194 -39.97 6.66 3.46
N ARG A 195 -40.89 5.75 3.13
CA ARG A 195 -40.76 4.83 2.00
C ARG A 195 -41.16 5.47 0.67
N SER A 196 -40.73 6.70 0.38
CA SER A 196 -41.08 7.42 -0.86
C SER A 196 -40.19 7.02 -2.04
N TRP A 197 -40.70 7.16 -3.28
CA TRP A 197 -39.93 6.88 -4.49
C TRP A 197 -38.66 7.72 -4.58
N LYS A 198 -38.70 8.99 -4.16
CA LYS A 198 -37.51 9.86 -4.15
C LYS A 198 -36.37 9.27 -3.31
N ARG A 199 -36.69 8.72 -2.13
CA ARG A 199 -35.70 8.11 -1.23
C ARG A 199 -35.26 6.73 -1.71
N ALA A 200 -36.16 5.97 -2.35
CA ALA A 200 -35.80 4.70 -3.01
C ALA A 200 -34.84 4.93 -4.20
N ILE A 201 -35.09 5.96 -5.02
CA ILE A 201 -34.20 6.35 -6.13
C ILE A 201 -32.84 6.77 -5.59
N TRP A 202 -32.80 7.55 -4.51
CA TRP A 202 -31.54 7.90 -3.86
C TRP A 202 -30.80 6.68 -3.32
N LEU A 203 -31.51 5.71 -2.74
CA LEU A 203 -30.93 4.43 -2.30
C LEU A 203 -30.33 3.64 -3.48
N GLY A 204 -31.07 3.51 -4.58
CA GLY A 204 -30.59 2.86 -5.81
C GLY A 204 -29.36 3.58 -6.40
N ALA A 205 -29.40 4.91 -6.48
CA ALA A 205 -28.29 5.71 -6.99
C ALA A 205 -27.04 5.59 -6.12
N ALA A 206 -27.17 5.70 -4.79
CA ALA A 206 -26.03 5.53 -3.88
C ALA A 206 -25.47 4.10 -3.92
N PHE A 207 -26.33 3.09 -4.10
CA PHE A 207 -25.94 1.69 -4.25
C PHE A 207 -25.11 1.49 -5.53
N THR A 208 -25.61 1.97 -6.67
CA THR A 208 -24.92 1.91 -7.96
C THR A 208 -23.62 2.70 -7.93
N MET A 209 -23.62 3.92 -7.39
CA MET A 209 -22.41 4.75 -7.34
C MET A 209 -21.34 4.19 -6.39
N ASN A 210 -21.72 3.53 -5.29
CA ASN A 210 -20.75 2.84 -4.44
C ASN A 210 -20.01 1.74 -5.23
N ALA A 211 -20.74 0.91 -5.98
CA ALA A 211 -20.16 -0.12 -6.83
C ALA A 211 -19.34 0.43 -7.99
N LEU A 212 -19.84 1.43 -8.72
CA LEU A 212 -19.14 2.01 -9.86
C LEU A 212 -17.84 2.72 -9.44
N THR A 213 -17.82 3.32 -8.24
CA THR A 213 -16.64 4.05 -7.76
C THR A 213 -15.55 3.10 -7.27
N CYS A 214 -15.92 2.04 -6.53
CA CYS A 214 -14.98 1.09 -5.95
C CYS A 214 -15.72 -0.22 -5.59
N ILE A 215 -15.41 -1.31 -6.30
CA ILE A 215 -16.04 -2.62 -6.06
C ILE A 215 -15.68 -3.11 -4.66
N HIS A 216 -14.43 -2.89 -4.22
CA HIS A 216 -14.00 -3.21 -2.87
C HIS A 216 -14.92 -2.59 -1.79
N TRP A 217 -15.19 -1.28 -1.87
CA TRP A 217 -16.08 -0.59 -0.93
C TRP A 217 -17.52 -1.05 -1.02
N PHE A 218 -17.99 -1.34 -2.22
CA PHE A 218 -19.32 -1.91 -2.41
C PHE A 218 -19.48 -3.25 -1.69
N VAL A 219 -18.60 -4.22 -1.95
CA VAL A 219 -18.68 -5.57 -1.36
C VAL A 219 -18.60 -5.52 0.16
N LEU A 220 -17.64 -4.76 0.71
CA LEU A 220 -17.48 -4.62 2.17
C LEU A 220 -18.67 -3.91 2.83
N THR A 221 -19.33 -2.99 2.11
CA THR A 221 -20.49 -2.25 2.63
C THR A 221 -21.76 -3.10 2.74
N LEU A 222 -21.96 -4.09 1.86
CA LEU A 222 -23.21 -4.85 1.80
C LEU A 222 -23.55 -5.58 3.12
N ILE A 223 -22.55 -6.12 3.81
CA ILE A 223 -22.73 -6.87 5.06
C ILE A 223 -23.21 -5.98 6.22
N PRO A 224 -22.48 -4.92 6.62
CA PRO A 224 -22.95 -4.01 7.67
C PRO A 224 -24.21 -3.24 7.28
N LEU A 225 -24.44 -2.98 5.98
CA LEU A 225 -25.69 -2.42 5.49
C LEU A 225 -26.86 -3.39 5.70
N GLY A 226 -26.68 -4.68 5.39
CA GLY A 226 -27.67 -5.74 5.65
C GLY A 226 -27.99 -5.90 7.13
N ALA A 227 -26.97 -5.89 8.00
CA ALA A 227 -27.16 -5.89 9.45
C ALA A 227 -27.90 -4.63 9.96
N SER A 228 -27.55 -3.46 9.41
CA SER A 228 -28.25 -2.20 9.70
C SER A 228 -29.69 -2.22 9.20
N ALA A 229 -29.95 -2.86 8.06
CA ALA A 229 -31.29 -3.08 7.54
C ALA A 229 -32.09 -3.96 8.50
N ALA A 230 -31.62 -5.15 8.86
CA ALA A 230 -32.28 -6.03 9.82
C ALA A 230 -32.60 -5.31 11.15
N TYR A 231 -31.64 -4.52 11.66
CA TYR A 231 -31.82 -3.69 12.86
C TYR A 231 -32.93 -2.65 12.68
N LEU A 232 -32.91 -1.86 11.61
CA LEU A 232 -33.90 -0.79 11.36
C LEU A 232 -35.29 -1.34 11.01
N LEU A 233 -35.36 -2.42 10.24
CA LEU A 233 -36.61 -3.09 9.90
C LEU A 233 -37.32 -3.61 11.16
N THR A 234 -36.54 -4.19 12.08
CA THR A 234 -37.05 -4.67 13.38
C THR A 234 -37.45 -3.51 14.28
N ARG A 235 -36.60 -2.48 14.38
CA ARG A 235 -36.85 -1.30 15.22
C ARG A 235 -38.09 -0.53 14.80
N TYR A 236 -38.33 -0.39 13.50
CA TYR A 236 -39.51 0.28 12.96
C TYR A 236 -40.70 -0.67 12.72
N ARG A 237 -40.54 -1.98 12.95
CA ARG A 237 -41.56 -3.03 12.72
C ARG A 237 -42.17 -2.99 11.31
N ILE A 238 -41.30 -2.88 10.30
CA ILE A 238 -41.68 -2.64 8.89
C ILE A 238 -41.37 -3.81 7.96
N TRP A 239 -41.10 -4.99 8.52
CA TRP A 239 -40.85 -6.22 7.77
C TRP A 239 -41.99 -6.59 6.82
N THR A 240 -43.24 -6.27 7.17
CA THR A 240 -44.44 -6.58 6.38
C THR A 240 -44.87 -5.45 5.45
N ASP A 241 -44.16 -4.31 5.42
CA ASP A 241 -44.56 -3.16 4.59
C ASP A 241 -44.27 -3.42 3.10
N ARG A 242 -45.32 -3.58 2.29
CA ARG A 242 -45.20 -3.80 0.85
C ARG A 242 -44.47 -2.66 0.12
N LYS A 243 -44.60 -1.41 0.56
CA LYS A 243 -43.96 -0.25 -0.10
C LYS A 243 -42.44 -0.31 0.04
N LEU A 244 -41.94 -0.83 1.16
CA LEU A 244 -40.51 -1.05 1.39
C LEU A 244 -39.95 -2.00 0.32
N TRP A 245 -40.52 -3.21 0.23
CA TRP A 245 -40.04 -4.24 -0.69
C TRP A 245 -40.24 -3.87 -2.16
N LEU A 246 -41.40 -3.30 -2.52
CA LEU A 246 -41.67 -2.91 -3.90
C LEU A 246 -40.75 -1.78 -4.37
N ARG A 247 -40.66 -0.67 -3.62
CA ARG A 247 -39.91 0.51 -4.07
C ARG A 247 -38.41 0.32 -3.89
N GLY A 248 -37.99 -0.22 -2.74
CA GLY A 248 -36.60 -0.54 -2.47
C GLY A 248 -36.09 -1.62 -3.40
N GLY A 249 -36.83 -2.72 -3.54
CA GLY A 249 -36.50 -3.82 -4.45
C GLY A 249 -36.42 -3.36 -5.92
N ALA A 250 -37.38 -2.56 -6.39
CA ALA A 250 -37.34 -2.04 -7.76
C ALA A 250 -36.11 -1.15 -8.02
N CYS A 251 -35.79 -0.20 -7.13
CA CYS A 251 -34.64 0.68 -7.32
C CYS A 251 -33.30 -0.06 -7.19
N LEU A 252 -33.18 -1.04 -6.30
CA LEU A 252 -31.99 -1.89 -6.19
C LEU A 252 -31.84 -2.83 -7.39
N ALA A 253 -32.96 -3.34 -7.94
CA ALA A 253 -32.95 -4.15 -9.15
C ALA A 253 -32.48 -3.32 -10.36
N VAL A 254 -33.02 -2.11 -10.55
CA VAL A 254 -32.55 -1.18 -11.59
C VAL A 254 -31.07 -0.86 -11.39
N GLY A 255 -30.66 -0.55 -10.16
CA GLY A 255 -29.26 -0.29 -9.84
C GLY A 255 -28.34 -1.47 -10.18
N THR A 256 -28.78 -2.70 -9.91
CA THR A 256 -28.06 -3.93 -10.26
C THR A 256 -28.00 -4.14 -11.77
N LEU A 257 -29.09 -3.90 -12.50
CA LEU A 257 -29.12 -3.97 -13.96
C LEU A 257 -28.12 -3.01 -14.61
N VAL A 258 -27.98 -1.79 -14.08
CA VAL A 258 -26.97 -0.81 -14.52
C VAL A 258 -25.54 -1.30 -14.24
N LEU A 259 -25.33 -2.09 -13.19
CA LEU A 259 -24.01 -2.64 -12.84
C LEU A 259 -23.64 -3.89 -13.64
N LEU A 260 -24.59 -4.61 -14.23
CA LEU A 260 -24.31 -5.87 -14.94
C LEU A 260 -23.22 -5.73 -16.02
N PRO A 261 -23.22 -4.70 -16.90
CA PRO A 261 -22.16 -4.52 -17.90
C PRO A 261 -20.77 -4.33 -17.29
N PHE A 262 -20.68 -3.85 -16.04
CA PHE A 262 -19.43 -3.66 -15.32
C PHE A 262 -19.00 -4.88 -14.52
N LEU A 263 -19.95 -5.65 -13.96
CA LEU A 263 -19.64 -6.80 -13.11
C LEU A 263 -19.44 -8.11 -13.91
N ILE A 264 -20.12 -8.28 -15.05
CA ILE A 264 -19.97 -9.48 -15.91
C ILE A 264 -18.52 -9.67 -16.40
N PRO A 265 -17.79 -8.64 -16.85
CA PRO A 265 -16.38 -8.78 -17.24
C PRO A 265 -15.49 -9.36 -16.16
N TYR A 266 -15.67 -8.99 -14.87
CA TYR A 266 -14.91 -9.59 -13.76
C TYR A 266 -15.17 -11.09 -13.62
N GLN A 267 -16.43 -11.51 -13.75
CA GLN A 267 -16.77 -12.93 -13.73
C GLN A 267 -16.13 -13.68 -14.91
N ARG A 268 -16.18 -13.10 -16.13
CA ARG A 268 -15.57 -13.69 -17.33
C ARG A 268 -14.05 -13.83 -17.18
N VAL A 269 -13.37 -12.77 -16.76
CA VAL A 269 -11.92 -12.76 -16.52
C VAL A 269 -11.51 -13.79 -15.48
N SER A 270 -12.27 -13.91 -14.37
CA SER A 270 -12.02 -14.94 -13.35
C SER A 270 -12.15 -16.36 -13.92
N GLN A 271 -13.09 -16.61 -14.83
CA GLN A 271 -13.26 -17.91 -15.47
C GLN A 271 -12.21 -18.21 -16.54
N LEU A 272 -11.87 -17.21 -17.36
CA LEU A 272 -10.93 -17.32 -18.49
C LEU A 272 -9.49 -17.52 -18.00
N TYR A 273 -9.04 -16.70 -17.04
CA TYR A 273 -7.65 -16.68 -16.61
C TYR A 273 -7.44 -17.26 -15.20
N LYS A 274 -8.50 -17.81 -14.59
CA LYS A 274 -8.47 -18.46 -13.26
C LYS A 274 -7.91 -17.56 -12.15
N PHE A 275 -8.17 -16.26 -12.25
CA PHE A 275 -7.73 -15.30 -11.25
C PHE A 275 -8.36 -15.62 -9.89
N THR A 276 -7.49 -16.00 -8.96
CA THR A 276 -7.77 -16.27 -7.55
C THR A 276 -6.59 -15.74 -6.73
N ARG A 277 -6.85 -15.30 -5.49
CA ARG A 277 -5.76 -14.92 -4.57
C ARG A 277 -5.37 -16.12 -3.72
N ASN A 278 -4.07 -16.27 -3.48
CA ASN A 278 -3.58 -17.29 -2.57
C ASN A 278 -4.05 -16.95 -1.13
N PRO A 279 -4.67 -17.90 -0.39
CA PRO A 279 -4.97 -17.72 1.03
C PRO A 279 -3.79 -17.19 1.86
N ASP A 280 -2.57 -17.63 1.58
CA ASP A 280 -1.37 -17.19 2.30
C ASP A 280 -1.05 -15.71 2.05
N GLU A 281 -1.30 -15.24 0.81
CA GLU A 281 -1.19 -13.80 0.48
C GLU A 281 -2.21 -13.00 1.30
N ALA A 282 -3.47 -13.47 1.38
CA ALA A 282 -4.52 -12.81 2.14
C ALA A 282 -4.24 -12.81 3.67
N ILE A 283 -3.61 -13.87 4.21
CA ILE A 283 -3.14 -13.90 5.60
C ILE A 283 -2.11 -12.80 5.85
N GLY A 284 -1.14 -12.61 4.94
CA GLY A 284 -0.12 -11.56 5.05
C GLY A 284 -0.69 -10.14 5.18
N TYR A 285 -1.84 -9.89 4.55
CA TYR A 285 -2.57 -8.61 4.61
C TYR A 285 -3.76 -8.60 5.60
N SER A 286 -3.91 -9.65 6.41
CA SER A 286 -4.91 -9.70 7.48
C SER A 286 -4.39 -8.98 8.72
N ALA A 287 -5.26 -8.21 9.38
CA ALA A 287 -4.88 -7.53 10.61
C ALA A 287 -4.83 -8.52 11.79
N ASN A 288 -4.08 -8.16 12.81
CA ASN A 288 -4.23 -8.68 14.16
C ASN A 288 -4.72 -7.56 15.10
N VAL A 289 -4.97 -7.88 16.37
CA VAL A 289 -5.43 -6.88 17.35
C VAL A 289 -4.37 -5.79 17.58
N GLY A 290 -3.08 -6.15 17.59
CA GLY A 290 -1.98 -5.20 17.74
C GLY A 290 -1.90 -4.16 16.62
N ASN A 291 -2.32 -4.51 15.40
CA ASN A 291 -2.36 -3.60 14.26
C ASN A 291 -3.33 -2.42 14.44
N TRP A 292 -4.38 -2.58 15.27
CA TRP A 292 -5.28 -1.50 15.67
C TRP A 292 -4.65 -0.51 16.66
N LEU A 293 -3.45 -0.83 17.16
CA LEU A 293 -2.60 0.02 17.97
C LEU A 293 -1.31 0.43 17.23
N SER A 294 -1.20 0.12 15.93
CA SER A 294 -0.09 0.54 15.07
C SER A 294 -0.46 1.79 14.27
N ALA A 295 0.22 2.89 14.57
CA ALA A 295 0.05 4.16 13.91
C ALA A 295 0.79 4.24 12.57
N ASP A 296 0.18 4.99 11.66
CA ASP A 296 0.76 5.29 10.36
C ASP A 296 1.94 6.25 10.49
N LYS A 297 2.99 6.04 9.67
CA LYS A 297 4.23 6.83 9.70
C LYS A 297 4.02 8.30 9.30
N LEU A 298 2.96 8.61 8.55
CA LEU A 298 2.63 9.98 8.15
C LEU A 298 1.96 10.76 9.29
N ASN A 299 1.35 10.10 10.30
CA ASN A 299 0.74 10.80 11.41
C ASN A 299 1.80 11.51 12.26
N LYS A 300 1.66 12.82 12.48
CA LYS A 300 2.71 13.61 13.15
C LYS A 300 2.76 13.48 14.68
N ILE A 301 1.71 12.97 15.33
CA ILE A 301 1.69 12.83 16.80
C ILE A 301 2.10 11.42 17.21
N TRP A 302 1.52 10.43 16.55
CA TRP A 302 1.61 9.03 16.92
C TRP A 302 2.61 8.25 16.06
N ASN A 303 3.47 8.91 15.28
CA ASN A 303 4.52 8.22 14.53
C ASN A 303 5.38 7.36 15.49
N GLY A 304 5.54 6.08 15.18
CA GLY A 304 6.23 5.11 16.02
C GLY A 304 5.41 4.53 17.18
N PHE A 305 4.10 4.84 17.25
CA PHE A 305 3.17 4.21 18.20
C PHE A 305 2.71 2.84 17.68
N GLY A 306 2.85 1.82 18.52
CA GLY A 306 2.47 0.43 18.27
C GLY A 306 3.67 -0.50 18.11
N PRO A 307 3.42 -1.82 18.13
CA PRO A 307 4.48 -2.82 18.02
C PRO A 307 5.28 -2.66 16.72
N SER A 308 6.58 -2.92 16.79
CA SER A 308 7.52 -2.83 15.67
C SER A 308 7.23 -3.93 14.62
N GLY A 309 6.23 -3.71 13.77
CA GLY A 309 5.79 -4.76 12.85
C GLY A 309 4.50 -4.55 12.06
N GLY A 310 3.99 -3.32 11.93
CA GLY A 310 2.85 -3.03 11.05
C GLY A 310 3.26 -2.44 9.70
N PRO A 311 3.88 -3.17 8.75
CA PRO A 311 4.23 -2.60 7.46
C PRO A 311 2.98 -2.43 6.60
N GLY A 312 2.81 -1.23 6.06
CA GLY A 312 1.86 -0.97 4.99
C GLY A 312 0.38 -0.95 5.44
N GLU A 313 -0.47 -1.66 4.69
CA GLU A 313 -1.94 -1.57 4.80
C GLU A 313 -2.55 -2.05 6.15
N ARG A 314 -1.70 -2.44 7.11
CA ARG A 314 -2.09 -2.88 8.46
C ARG A 314 -1.85 -1.82 9.55
N ALA A 315 -1.46 -0.59 9.21
CA ALA A 315 -1.41 0.51 10.17
C ALA A 315 -2.83 1.04 10.46
N LEU A 316 -3.54 0.41 11.40
CA LEU A 316 -4.98 0.64 11.63
C LEU A 316 -5.29 1.52 12.85
N PHE A 317 -4.31 2.16 13.47
CA PHE A 317 -4.60 3.01 14.62
C PHE A 317 -5.38 4.28 14.19
N PRO A 318 -6.59 4.51 14.74
CA PRO A 318 -7.45 5.62 14.31
C PRO A 318 -7.09 6.98 14.93
N GLY A 319 -6.14 7.02 15.87
CA GLY A 319 -5.92 8.13 16.80
C GLY A 319 -6.60 7.89 18.15
N MET A 320 -6.05 8.49 19.20
CA MET A 320 -6.55 8.36 20.57
C MET A 320 -7.86 9.12 20.78
N LEU A 321 -8.02 10.33 20.27
CA LEU A 321 -9.26 11.12 20.52
C LEU A 321 -10.51 10.47 19.92
N PRO A 322 -10.52 9.94 18.68
CA PRO A 322 -11.67 9.19 18.18
C PRO A 322 -12.06 8.02 19.09
N LEU A 323 -11.09 7.29 19.65
CA LEU A 323 -11.32 6.20 20.60
C LEU A 323 -11.91 6.73 21.91
N LEU A 324 -11.34 7.79 22.49
CA LEU A 324 -11.85 8.39 23.74
C LEU A 324 -13.26 8.94 23.58
N LEU A 325 -13.56 9.58 22.46
CA LEU A 325 -14.90 10.07 22.15
C LEU A 325 -15.87 8.88 21.96
N MET A 326 -15.46 7.81 21.29
CA MET A 326 -16.26 6.59 21.20
C MET A 326 -16.53 5.99 22.60
N LEU A 327 -15.51 5.89 23.46
CA LEU A 327 -15.67 5.42 24.84
C LEU A 327 -16.62 6.33 25.62
N ALA A 328 -16.54 7.65 25.45
CA ALA A 328 -17.51 8.59 26.01
C ALA A 328 -18.95 8.32 25.52
N ALA A 329 -19.13 7.89 24.27
CA ALA A 329 -20.43 7.46 23.74
C ALA A 329 -20.91 6.11 24.28
N ILE A 330 -20.02 5.23 24.73
CA ILE A 330 -20.39 3.95 25.34
C ILE A 330 -20.71 4.14 26.82
N PHE A 331 -19.79 4.79 27.55
CA PHE A 331 -19.74 4.80 29.00
C PHE A 331 -20.60 5.89 29.63
N ILE A 332 -20.49 7.15 29.20
CA ILE A 332 -21.19 8.34 29.77
C ILE A 332 -22.73 8.33 29.53
N SER A 333 -23.28 7.22 29.07
CA SER A 333 -24.70 7.09 28.74
C SER A 333 -25.53 6.88 30.00
N ARG A 334 -26.36 7.88 30.34
CA ARG A 334 -27.37 7.70 31.38
C ARG A 334 -28.50 6.80 30.85
N PRO A 335 -28.95 5.80 31.63
CA PRO A 335 -30.24 5.20 31.35
C PRO A 335 -31.30 6.31 31.37
N LYS A 336 -32.10 6.44 30.31
CA LYS A 336 -33.33 7.23 30.41
C LYS A 336 -34.14 6.62 31.54
N SER A 337 -34.27 7.36 32.64
CA SER A 337 -35.19 7.05 33.73
C SER A 337 -36.55 6.73 33.10
N GLY A 338 -37.04 5.52 33.34
CA GLY A 338 -38.33 5.09 32.84
C GLY A 338 -39.42 5.98 33.41
N ARG A 339 -39.91 6.94 32.63
CA ARG A 339 -41.35 7.16 32.56
C ARG A 339 -41.82 6.28 31.40
N THR A 340 -42.65 5.31 31.71
CA THR A 340 -43.58 4.67 30.78
C THR A 340 -44.47 5.77 30.20
N GLY A 341 -43.92 6.51 29.24
CA GLY A 341 -44.64 7.50 28.45
C GLY A 341 -45.46 6.75 27.43
N VAL A 342 -46.77 6.76 27.65
CA VAL A 342 -47.81 6.43 26.69
C VAL A 342 -47.39 6.92 25.27
N PRO A 343 -47.52 6.09 24.21
CA PRO A 343 -47.18 6.50 22.85
C PRO A 343 -47.95 7.76 22.43
N PRO A 344 -47.40 8.64 21.56
CA PRO A 344 -48.08 9.87 21.10
C PRO A 344 -49.42 9.67 20.37
N TRP A 345 -49.81 8.42 20.12
CA TRP A 345 -51.01 8.03 19.38
C TRP A 345 -52.08 7.35 20.25
N ALA A 346 -51.82 7.09 21.54
CA ALA A 346 -52.82 6.46 22.39
C ALA A 346 -53.87 7.49 22.87
N PRO A 347 -55.16 7.14 22.88
CA PRO A 347 -56.22 8.03 23.37
C PRO A 347 -56.02 8.35 24.86
N PRO A 348 -56.45 9.54 25.33
CA PRO A 348 -56.30 9.93 26.73
C PRO A 348 -57.00 8.91 27.63
N ALA A 349 -56.24 8.32 28.56
CA ALA A 349 -56.77 7.39 29.54
C ALA A 349 -57.83 8.10 30.39
N THR A 350 -59.03 7.55 30.41
CA THR A 350 -60.11 7.99 31.28
C THR A 350 -59.68 7.87 32.74
N ALA A 351 -59.91 8.93 33.51
CA ALA A 351 -59.58 9.00 34.91
C ALA A 351 -60.45 8.02 35.72
N ASN A 352 -59.94 6.83 36.00
CA ASN A 352 -60.32 6.07 37.19
C ASN A 352 -59.37 4.90 37.46
N SER A 353 -58.40 5.10 38.36
CA SER A 353 -57.93 4.06 39.27
C SER A 353 -57.07 4.69 40.36
N GLY A 354 -57.67 4.84 41.55
CA GLY A 354 -57.00 5.34 42.75
C GLY A 354 -56.00 4.33 43.31
N ARG A 355 -54.71 4.47 42.95
CA ARG A 355 -53.60 3.90 43.73
C ARG A 355 -52.62 5.00 44.09
N PRO A 356 -52.18 5.11 45.36
CA PRO A 356 -51.20 6.12 45.75
C PRO A 356 -49.87 5.83 45.04
N GLN A 357 -49.38 6.83 44.31
CA GLN A 357 -48.08 6.82 43.66
C GLN A 357 -47.01 6.98 44.75
N ARG A 358 -46.32 5.90 45.12
CA ARG A 358 -45.14 5.97 46.01
C ARG A 358 -44.04 6.76 45.30
N ASP A 359 -43.68 7.90 45.87
CA ASP A 359 -42.47 8.65 45.51
C ASP A 359 -41.24 7.76 45.67
N ALA A 360 -40.60 7.40 44.55
CA ALA A 360 -39.30 6.77 44.58
C ALA A 360 -38.24 7.83 44.99
N PRO A 361 -37.31 7.53 45.91
CA PRO A 361 -36.39 8.51 46.46
C PRO A 361 -35.43 9.02 45.38
N THR A 362 -35.57 10.29 45.01
CA THR A 362 -34.76 11.00 44.01
C THR A 362 -33.27 11.11 44.38
N VAL A 363 -32.92 10.92 45.65
CA VAL A 363 -31.54 10.98 46.19
C VAL A 363 -30.69 9.79 45.72
N HIS A 364 -31.21 8.56 45.79
CA HIS A 364 -30.46 7.35 45.37
C HIS A 364 -30.14 7.32 43.87
N LEU A 365 -30.99 7.94 43.03
CA LEU A 365 -30.74 8.06 41.60
C LEU A 365 -29.57 9.01 41.28
N ARG A 366 -29.39 10.05 42.10
CA ARG A 366 -28.34 11.07 41.90
C ARG A 366 -26.97 10.55 42.31
N GLU A 367 -26.88 9.84 43.44
CA GLU A 367 -25.64 9.19 43.90
C GLU A 367 -25.21 8.08 42.94
N ARG A 368 -26.15 7.20 42.54
CA ARG A 368 -25.89 6.15 41.56
C ARG A 368 -25.38 6.70 40.22
N SER A 369 -25.88 7.86 39.79
CA SER A 369 -25.38 8.53 38.57
C SER A 369 -23.97 9.11 38.73
N LYS A 370 -23.54 9.50 39.94
CA LYS A 370 -22.16 9.97 40.17
C LYS A 370 -21.19 8.80 40.21
N THR A 371 -21.55 7.70 40.88
CA THR A 371 -20.73 6.48 40.96
C THR A 371 -20.48 5.88 39.57
N LEU A 372 -21.50 5.81 38.72
CA LEU A 372 -21.34 5.33 37.34
C LEU A 372 -20.37 6.22 36.53
N LEU A 373 -20.42 7.54 36.70
CA LEU A 373 -19.51 8.46 36.01
C LEU A 373 -18.05 8.28 36.47
N ILE A 374 -17.83 8.05 37.77
CA ILE A 374 -16.49 7.76 38.32
C ILE A 374 -15.96 6.45 37.72
N LEU A 375 -16.77 5.38 37.73
CA LEU A 375 -16.40 4.10 37.13
C LEU A 375 -16.09 4.24 35.63
N ASP A 376 -16.94 4.94 34.88
CA ASP A 376 -16.71 5.22 33.47
C ASP A 376 -15.37 5.95 33.24
N THR A 377 -15.02 6.91 34.11
CA THR A 377 -13.75 7.66 34.03
C THR A 377 -12.55 6.76 34.32
N LEU A 378 -12.64 5.91 35.35
CA LEU A 378 -11.58 4.97 35.72
C LEU A 378 -11.38 3.89 34.64
N ILE A 379 -12.46 3.39 34.03
CA ILE A 379 -12.40 2.44 32.89
C ILE A 379 -11.65 3.09 31.71
N ILE A 380 -12.02 4.32 31.34
CA ILE A 380 -11.35 5.04 30.24
C ILE A 380 -9.87 5.27 30.57
N ALA A 381 -9.55 5.68 31.80
CA ALA A 381 -8.18 5.89 32.23
C ALA A 381 -7.35 4.59 32.18
N SER A 382 -7.90 3.47 32.67
CA SER A 382 -7.24 2.16 32.61
C SER A 382 -7.01 1.69 31.17
N LEU A 383 -8.00 1.83 30.28
CA LEU A 383 -7.84 1.49 28.87
C LEU A 383 -6.81 2.38 28.17
N MET A 384 -6.73 3.67 28.52
CA MET A 384 -5.69 4.56 28.00
C MET A 384 -4.30 4.15 28.49
N ILE A 385 -4.16 3.83 29.77
CA ILE A 385 -2.88 3.39 30.35
C ILE A 385 -2.42 2.12 29.65
N ALA A 386 -3.30 1.13 29.47
CA ALA A 386 -3.01 -0.10 28.75
C ALA A 386 -2.57 0.18 27.29
N ALA A 387 -3.31 1.01 26.56
CA ALA A 387 -2.96 1.35 25.18
C ALA A 387 -1.61 2.08 25.08
N LEU A 388 -1.31 2.99 26.00
CA LEU A 388 -0.02 3.70 26.05
C LEU A 388 1.14 2.80 26.48
N ALA A 389 0.89 1.82 27.37
CA ALA A 389 1.86 0.82 27.78
C ALA A 389 2.25 -0.09 26.61
N TYR A 390 1.26 -0.59 25.87
CA TYR A 390 1.48 -1.47 24.72
C TYR A 390 2.10 -0.74 23.52
N GLY A 391 1.70 0.51 23.28
CA GLY A 391 2.06 1.23 22.07
C GLY A 391 3.48 1.83 22.03
N PHE A 392 4.28 1.76 23.09
CA PHE A 392 5.67 2.22 23.05
C PHE A 392 6.59 1.16 23.67
N GLU A 393 7.20 0.32 22.83
CA GLU A 393 8.13 -0.75 23.25
C GLU A 393 9.31 -0.22 24.10
N ASP A 394 9.77 1.02 23.85
CA ASP A 394 10.86 1.68 24.60
C ASP A 394 10.40 2.86 25.50
N GLY A 395 9.09 2.98 25.73
CA GLY A 395 8.49 4.09 26.48
C GLY A 395 8.31 5.40 25.69
N VAL A 396 7.37 6.21 26.17
CA VAL A 396 6.87 7.44 25.50
C VAL A 396 7.97 8.50 25.34
N ARG A 397 8.32 8.87 24.09
CA ARG A 397 9.05 10.12 23.78
C ARG A 397 8.10 11.17 23.22
N LEU A 398 7.27 11.76 24.09
CA LEU A 398 6.57 13.00 23.76
C LEU A 398 7.54 14.18 23.93
N PRO A 399 7.58 15.17 23.02
CA PRO A 399 8.41 16.35 23.21
C PRO A 399 7.98 17.09 24.49
N GLY A 400 8.85 17.13 25.50
CA GLY A 400 8.69 17.97 26.70
C GLY A 400 8.09 17.32 27.96
N LEU A 401 7.84 16.01 28.01
CA LEU A 401 7.37 15.32 29.22
C LEU A 401 8.30 14.15 29.59
N LYS A 402 8.89 14.18 30.80
CA LYS A 402 9.74 13.10 31.34
C LYS A 402 8.89 11.88 31.80
N LYS A 403 9.48 10.69 31.63
CA LYS A 403 8.95 9.33 31.81
C LYS A 403 8.08 9.11 33.07
N PRO A 404 6.85 8.58 32.94
CA PRO A 404 6.30 7.62 33.89
C PRO A 404 6.72 6.20 33.46
N HIS A 405 7.25 5.40 34.39
CA HIS A 405 7.26 3.94 34.25
C HIS A 405 5.80 3.49 34.20
N VAL A 406 5.31 3.09 33.03
CA VAL A 406 3.95 2.57 32.90
C VAL A 406 3.98 1.11 33.34
N THR A 407 3.16 0.82 34.34
CA THR A 407 2.83 -0.50 34.89
C THR A 407 2.46 -1.50 33.79
N ASP A 408 2.76 -2.77 34.05
CA ASP A 408 2.47 -3.95 33.21
C ASP A 408 1.08 -3.84 32.52
N GLU A 409 1.05 -3.94 31.19
CA GLU A 409 -0.16 -3.80 30.37
C GLU A 409 -1.28 -4.72 30.86
N GLY A 410 -0.92 -5.93 31.29
CA GLY A 410 -1.85 -6.94 31.79
C GLY A 410 -2.62 -6.48 33.03
N GLU A 411 -1.97 -5.74 33.93
CA GLU A 411 -2.60 -5.22 35.14
C GLU A 411 -3.61 -4.11 34.82
N ALA A 412 -3.26 -3.20 33.92
CA ALA A 412 -4.15 -2.12 33.50
C ALA A 412 -5.42 -2.67 32.81
N LEU A 413 -5.29 -3.70 31.97
CA LEU A 413 -6.43 -4.38 31.34
C LEU A 413 -7.29 -5.13 32.36
N LEU A 414 -6.67 -5.83 33.32
CA LEU A 414 -7.39 -6.54 34.38
C LEU A 414 -8.21 -5.58 35.24
N VAL A 415 -7.61 -4.46 35.67
CA VAL A 415 -8.31 -3.40 36.43
C VAL A 415 -9.48 -2.84 35.62
N GLY A 416 -9.27 -2.58 34.33
CA GLY A 416 -10.32 -2.12 33.43
C GLY A 416 -11.49 -3.11 33.31
N ALA A 417 -11.19 -4.41 33.19
CA ALA A 417 -12.18 -5.48 33.12
C ALA A 417 -12.99 -5.60 34.43
N ILE A 418 -12.34 -5.52 35.59
CA ILE A 418 -12.99 -5.54 36.90
C ILE A 418 -13.92 -4.31 37.04
N LEU A 419 -13.43 -3.11 36.72
CA LEU A 419 -14.23 -1.88 36.76
C LEU A 419 -15.42 -1.95 35.80
N LEU A 420 -15.23 -2.50 34.60
CA LEU A 420 -16.30 -2.72 33.63
C LEU A 420 -17.36 -3.67 34.16
N PHE A 421 -16.94 -4.79 34.78
CA PHE A 421 -17.85 -5.74 35.41
C PHE A 421 -18.68 -5.08 36.52
N ILE A 422 -18.03 -4.38 37.45
CA ILE A 422 -18.71 -3.61 38.52
C ILE A 422 -19.70 -2.61 37.92
N ARG A 423 -19.28 -1.88 36.89
CA ARG A 423 -20.11 -0.90 36.18
C ARG A 423 -21.32 -1.56 35.53
N LEU A 424 -21.19 -2.74 34.92
CA LEU A 424 -22.30 -3.49 34.32
C LEU A 424 -23.28 -3.97 35.39
N CYS A 425 -22.81 -4.53 36.51
CA CYS A 425 -23.66 -4.93 37.63
C CYS A 425 -24.47 -3.77 38.21
N LEU A 426 -23.83 -2.59 38.35
CA LEU A 426 -24.49 -1.39 38.88
C LEU A 426 -25.43 -0.72 37.88
N ALA A 427 -25.11 -0.74 36.58
CA ALA A 427 -25.94 -0.15 35.53
C ALA A 427 -27.14 -1.04 35.15
N TYR A 428 -26.98 -2.36 35.26
CA TYR A 428 -27.95 -3.37 34.81
C TYR A 428 -28.17 -4.47 35.89
N PRO A 429 -28.74 -4.13 37.05
CA PRO A 429 -28.96 -5.10 38.14
C PRO A 429 -29.96 -6.21 37.78
N GLU A 430 -30.72 -6.05 36.69
CA GLU A 430 -31.64 -7.06 36.16
C GLU A 430 -30.95 -8.08 35.25
N VAL A 431 -29.83 -7.73 34.59
CA VAL A 431 -29.07 -8.66 33.73
C VAL A 431 -28.36 -9.74 34.57
N THR A 432 -28.11 -9.45 35.85
CA THR A 432 -27.60 -10.42 36.83
C THR A 432 -28.70 -11.28 37.46
N ARG A 433 -29.99 -11.05 37.14
CA ARG A 433 -31.10 -11.89 37.62
C ARG A 433 -31.43 -12.93 36.55
N PHE A 434 -31.04 -14.19 36.80
CA PHE A 434 -31.29 -15.35 35.94
C PHE A 434 -32.77 -15.78 35.79
N ARG A 435 -33.74 -14.96 36.22
CA ARG A 435 -35.19 -15.25 36.14
C ARG A 435 -35.97 -14.00 35.74
N GLY A 436 -36.53 -13.99 34.53
CA GLY A 436 -37.47 -12.99 34.02
C GLY A 436 -37.59 -12.97 32.49
N ASP A 437 -38.80 -12.74 31.98
CA ASP A 437 -39.25 -12.85 30.58
C ASP A 437 -38.69 -11.80 29.58
N HIS A 438 -37.43 -11.38 29.70
CA HIS A 438 -36.86 -10.35 28.81
C HIS A 438 -35.92 -10.96 27.76
N CYS A 439 -36.47 -11.22 26.56
CA CYS A 439 -35.71 -11.69 25.40
C CYS A 439 -34.71 -10.62 24.89
N LEU A 440 -33.60 -11.06 24.26
CA LEU A 440 -32.65 -10.18 23.54
C LEU A 440 -33.36 -9.19 22.60
N ILE A 441 -34.47 -9.64 22.00
CA ILE A 441 -35.34 -8.85 21.12
C ILE A 441 -35.96 -7.66 21.84
N GLU A 442 -36.44 -7.82 23.08
CA GLU A 442 -36.99 -6.70 23.87
C GLU A 442 -35.91 -5.67 24.25
N THR A 443 -34.69 -6.15 24.51
CA THR A 443 -33.53 -5.27 24.77
C THR A 443 -33.13 -4.46 23.54
N LEU A 444 -33.19 -5.06 22.34
CA LEU A 444 -32.95 -4.36 21.07
C LEU A 444 -34.09 -3.38 20.70
N LEU A 445 -35.32 -3.67 21.11
CA LEU A 445 -36.49 -2.80 20.95
C LEU A 445 -36.54 -1.66 21.98
N ALA A 446 -35.81 -1.76 23.09
CA ALA A 446 -35.78 -0.74 24.12
C ALA A 446 -35.22 0.58 23.57
N LYS A 447 -36.02 1.66 23.63
CA LYS A 447 -35.64 3.03 23.22
C LYS A 447 -34.52 3.68 24.08
N ARG A 448 -33.75 2.91 24.85
CA ARG A 448 -32.72 3.41 25.77
C ARG A 448 -31.52 4.03 25.03
N ARG A 449 -31.13 3.51 23.85
CA ARG A 449 -30.04 4.04 23.01
C ARG A 449 -30.56 4.57 21.65
N SER A 450 -29.86 5.56 21.10
CA SER A 450 -30.21 6.19 19.82
C SER A 450 -29.97 5.24 18.63
N GLU A 451 -30.67 5.48 17.52
CA GLU A 451 -30.45 4.76 16.26
C GLU A 451 -29.00 4.87 15.80
N ALA A 452 -28.43 6.07 15.89
CA ALA A 452 -27.03 6.36 15.60
C ALA A 452 -26.06 5.48 16.38
N PHE A 453 -26.34 5.20 17.66
CA PHE A 453 -25.49 4.35 18.48
C PHE A 453 -25.54 2.90 18.02
N GLY A 454 -26.73 2.36 17.76
CA GLY A 454 -26.88 0.98 17.29
C GLY A 454 -26.20 0.74 15.94
N ILE A 455 -26.43 1.64 14.98
CA ILE A 455 -25.77 1.58 13.66
C ILE A 455 -24.26 1.74 13.81
N GLY A 456 -23.80 2.70 14.62
CA GLY A 456 -22.37 2.90 14.87
C GLY A 456 -21.67 1.66 15.42
N MET A 457 -22.32 0.95 16.36
CA MET A 457 -21.78 -0.30 16.91
C MET A 457 -21.76 -1.44 15.89
N ILE A 458 -22.81 -1.61 15.07
CA ILE A 458 -22.85 -2.64 14.03
C ILE A 458 -21.65 -2.48 13.07
N TRP A 459 -21.44 -1.26 12.60
CA TRP A 459 -20.37 -0.96 11.65
C TRP A 459 -18.97 -1.09 12.27
N LEU A 460 -18.79 -0.59 13.50
CA LEU A 460 -17.55 -0.73 14.24
C LEU A 460 -17.16 -2.20 14.44
N VAL A 461 -18.09 -3.01 14.96
CA VAL A 461 -17.82 -4.41 15.32
C VAL A 461 -17.60 -5.26 14.07
N LEU A 462 -18.47 -5.17 13.07
CA LEU A 462 -18.31 -5.97 11.85
C LEU A 462 -17.06 -5.56 11.06
N GLY A 463 -16.75 -4.26 11.01
CA GLY A 463 -15.52 -3.77 10.40
C GLY A 463 -14.27 -4.23 11.14
N PHE A 464 -14.26 -4.17 12.48
CA PHE A 464 -13.15 -4.66 13.28
C PHE A 464 -12.93 -6.16 13.08
N LEU A 465 -13.98 -6.99 13.25
CA LEU A 465 -13.89 -8.44 13.07
C LEU A 465 -13.54 -8.83 11.64
N GLY A 466 -14.03 -8.10 10.64
CA GLY A 466 -13.67 -8.30 9.23
C GLY A 466 -12.20 -7.99 8.95
N SER A 467 -11.63 -6.98 9.63
CA SER A 467 -10.23 -6.55 9.42
C SER A 467 -9.21 -7.59 9.87
N LEU A 468 -9.58 -8.41 10.86
CA LEU A 468 -8.77 -9.55 11.31
C LEU A 468 -8.57 -10.58 10.20
N GLY A 469 -9.35 -10.52 9.12
CA GLY A 469 -9.12 -11.27 7.90
C GLY A 469 -9.06 -12.77 8.14
N MET A 470 -8.10 -13.42 7.52
CA MET A 470 -7.91 -14.87 7.62
C MET A 470 -7.50 -15.31 9.04
N ASN A 471 -7.10 -14.39 9.93
CA ASN A 471 -6.84 -14.69 11.35
C ASN A 471 -8.12 -14.87 12.18
N PHE A 472 -9.30 -14.61 11.61
CA PHE A 472 -10.58 -14.74 12.29
C PHE A 472 -11.64 -15.40 11.41
N ILE A 473 -12.53 -16.19 12.03
CA ILE A 473 -13.49 -17.04 11.32
C ILE A 473 -14.46 -16.26 10.42
N PHE A 474 -14.81 -15.02 10.81
CA PHE A 474 -15.80 -14.22 10.06
C PHE A 474 -15.38 -13.92 8.63
N HIS A 475 -14.18 -13.36 8.41
CA HIS A 475 -13.70 -13.09 7.05
C HIS A 475 -13.29 -14.38 6.34
N ARG A 476 -12.69 -15.34 7.06
CA ARG A 476 -12.31 -16.63 6.48
C ARG A 476 -13.50 -17.35 5.83
N LEU A 477 -14.65 -17.39 6.50
CA LEU A 477 -15.88 -17.96 5.91
C LEU A 477 -16.33 -17.23 4.65
N LEU A 478 -16.22 -15.89 4.63
CA LEU A 478 -16.56 -15.11 3.45
C LEU A 478 -15.58 -15.39 2.30
N PHE A 479 -14.28 -15.42 2.59
CA PHE A 479 -13.23 -15.76 1.63
C PHE A 479 -13.43 -17.17 1.06
N GLU A 480 -13.71 -18.16 1.90
CA GLU A 480 -13.90 -19.53 1.46
C GLU A 480 -15.21 -19.74 0.67
N ASN A 481 -16.30 -19.01 0.97
CA ASN A 481 -17.63 -19.33 0.42
C ASN A 481 -18.19 -18.29 -0.57
N VAL A 482 -17.66 -17.06 -0.61
CA VAL A 482 -18.19 -15.96 -1.43
C VAL A 482 -17.16 -15.56 -2.48
N PHE A 483 -17.49 -15.74 -3.76
CA PHE A 483 -16.53 -15.58 -4.87
C PHE A 483 -15.87 -14.19 -4.91
N LEU A 484 -16.61 -13.12 -4.59
CA LEU A 484 -16.06 -11.76 -4.58
C LEU A 484 -14.99 -11.57 -3.50
N PHE A 485 -15.08 -12.29 -2.39
CA PHE A 485 -14.08 -12.24 -1.31
C PHE A 485 -12.81 -13.02 -1.67
N ARG A 486 -12.89 -14.09 -2.47
CA ARG A 486 -11.71 -14.84 -2.96
C ARG A 486 -10.75 -14.01 -3.80
N SER A 487 -11.24 -12.92 -4.40
CA SER A 487 -10.45 -12.00 -5.20
C SER A 487 -9.86 -10.84 -4.40
N MET A 488 -10.21 -10.71 -3.10
CA MET A 488 -9.71 -9.63 -2.24
C MET A 488 -8.40 -10.01 -1.57
N ARG A 489 -7.33 -9.29 -1.93
CA ARG A 489 -5.99 -9.49 -1.37
C ARG A 489 -5.84 -8.97 0.05
N THR A 490 -6.46 -7.83 0.40
CA THR A 490 -6.20 -7.14 1.69
C THR A 490 -7.42 -7.07 2.60
N PRO A 491 -7.63 -8.06 3.50
CA PRO A 491 -8.71 -8.03 4.47
C PRO A 491 -8.66 -6.86 5.46
N ALA A 492 -7.48 -6.34 5.80
CA ALA A 492 -7.32 -5.22 6.74
C ALA A 492 -8.16 -3.97 6.38
N ARG A 493 -8.52 -3.81 5.09
CA ARG A 493 -9.35 -2.72 4.57
C ARG A 493 -10.77 -2.67 5.15
N TRP A 494 -11.26 -3.76 5.75
CA TRP A 494 -12.46 -3.75 6.60
C TRP A 494 -12.41 -2.69 7.71
N ALA A 495 -11.22 -2.23 8.11
CA ALA A 495 -11.06 -1.11 9.03
C ALA A 495 -11.83 0.15 8.59
N MET A 496 -11.95 0.42 7.28
CA MET A 496 -12.74 1.53 6.76
C MET A 496 -14.22 1.45 7.12
N ILE A 497 -14.79 0.24 7.15
CA ILE A 497 -16.15 0.00 7.61
C ILE A 497 -16.25 0.31 9.11
N ALA A 498 -15.26 -0.13 9.88
CA ALA A 498 -15.22 0.13 11.30
C ALA A 498 -15.15 1.64 11.59
N TYR A 499 -14.41 2.39 10.77
CA TYR A 499 -14.23 3.83 10.93
C TYR A 499 -15.50 4.64 10.67
N VAL A 500 -16.43 4.17 9.84
CA VAL A 500 -17.77 4.78 9.75
C VAL A 500 -18.49 4.67 11.11
N GLY A 501 -18.42 3.48 11.72
CA GLY A 501 -18.98 3.24 13.05
C GLY A 501 -18.30 4.08 14.13
N LEU A 502 -16.97 4.09 14.14
CA LEU A 502 -16.13 4.88 15.04
C LEU A 502 -16.47 6.37 14.93
N ALA A 503 -16.53 6.92 13.72
CA ALA A 503 -16.83 8.33 13.49
C ALA A 503 -18.22 8.73 14.03
N LEU A 504 -19.24 7.89 13.82
CA LEU A 504 -20.58 8.10 14.38
C LEU A 504 -20.56 8.10 15.91
N LEU A 505 -19.88 7.13 16.51
CA LEU A 505 -19.77 7.01 17.96
C LEU A 505 -18.95 8.17 18.56
N ALA A 506 -17.85 8.56 17.93
CA ALA A 506 -17.05 9.71 18.33
C ALA A 506 -17.88 11.01 18.31
N GLY A 507 -18.67 11.23 17.26
CA GLY A 507 -19.60 12.37 17.22
C GLY A 507 -20.64 12.34 18.34
N LEU A 508 -21.21 11.16 18.65
CA LEU A 508 -22.13 11.00 19.79
C LEU A 508 -21.45 11.25 21.14
N GLY A 509 -20.19 10.85 21.29
CA GLY A 509 -19.38 11.12 22.47
C GLY A 509 -19.11 12.60 22.66
N ALA A 510 -18.72 13.28 21.57
CA ALA A 510 -18.52 14.73 21.54
C ALA A 510 -19.79 15.48 21.95
N LYS A 511 -20.97 15.04 21.48
CA LYS A 511 -22.25 15.61 21.92
C LYS A 511 -22.46 15.48 23.42
N ARG A 512 -22.14 14.34 24.02
CA ARG A 512 -22.29 14.16 25.47
C ARG A 512 -21.32 15.01 26.26
N LEU A 513 -20.09 15.15 25.78
CA LEU A 513 -19.10 16.01 26.42
C LEU A 513 -19.55 17.47 26.36
N ALA A 514 -20.03 17.93 25.20
CA ALA A 514 -20.61 19.27 25.05
C ALA A 514 -21.81 19.50 25.97
N GLU A 515 -22.75 18.54 26.04
CA GLU A 515 -23.88 18.59 26.98
C GLU A 515 -23.46 18.55 28.45
N MET A 516 -22.36 17.84 28.77
CA MET A 516 -21.80 17.81 30.13
C MET A 516 -21.17 19.15 30.51
N ILE A 517 -20.37 19.74 29.63
CA ILE A 517 -19.69 21.02 29.85
C ILE A 517 -20.71 22.14 29.95
N ALA A 518 -21.68 22.22 29.03
CA ALA A 518 -22.72 23.23 29.06
C ALA A 518 -23.56 23.19 30.35
N ARG A 519 -23.74 22.00 30.97
CA ARG A 519 -24.42 21.87 32.26
C ARG A 519 -23.62 22.43 33.45
N HIS A 520 -22.30 22.27 33.44
CA HIS A 520 -21.44 22.77 34.54
C HIS A 520 -20.99 24.23 34.31
N ARG A 521 -20.92 24.65 33.05
CA ARG A 521 -20.49 25.98 32.60
C ARG A 521 -21.52 26.52 31.60
N PRO A 522 -22.69 27.02 32.06
CA PRO A 522 -23.78 27.46 31.16
C PRO A 522 -23.43 28.64 30.25
N ARG A 523 -22.37 29.39 30.55
CA ARG A 523 -21.81 30.42 29.64
C ARG A 523 -21.14 29.83 28.39
N PHE A 524 -20.75 28.55 28.42
CA PHE A 524 -20.13 27.86 27.29
C PHE A 524 -21.21 27.24 26.40
N ARG A 525 -21.39 27.82 25.21
CA ARG A 525 -22.29 27.29 24.19
C ARG A 525 -21.75 25.94 23.65
N PRO A 526 -22.59 24.91 23.47
CA PRO A 526 -22.16 23.60 22.96
C PRO A 526 -21.39 23.67 21.63
N GLU A 527 -21.74 24.63 20.77
CA GLU A 527 -21.10 24.86 19.47
C GLU A 527 -19.60 25.14 19.60
N PHE A 528 -19.19 25.89 20.62
CA PHE A 528 -17.78 26.18 20.87
C PHE A 528 -17.02 24.93 21.33
N THR A 529 -17.68 24.06 22.10
CA THR A 529 -17.10 22.76 22.48
C THR A 529 -16.88 21.88 21.26
N PHE A 530 -17.85 21.81 20.34
CA PHE A 530 -17.66 21.08 19.08
C PHE A 530 -16.52 21.66 18.25
N ALA A 531 -16.43 22.98 18.12
CA ALA A 531 -15.35 23.63 17.39
C ALA A 531 -13.96 23.27 17.96
N ILE A 532 -13.81 23.30 19.29
CA ILE A 532 -12.57 22.87 19.95
C ILE A 532 -12.29 21.39 19.66
N ILE A 533 -13.28 20.50 19.83
CA ILE A 533 -13.09 19.07 19.57
C ILE A 533 -12.65 18.85 18.12
N CYS A 534 -13.27 19.51 17.14
CA CYS A 534 -12.88 19.43 15.74
C CYS A 534 -11.43 19.88 15.51
N LEU A 535 -11.01 21.00 16.11
CA LEU A 535 -9.64 21.51 15.99
C LEU A 535 -8.61 20.56 16.61
N VAL A 536 -8.90 20.00 17.79
CA VAL A 536 -7.97 19.07 18.47
C VAL A 536 -7.90 17.73 17.73
N VAL A 537 -9.03 17.24 17.19
CA VAL A 537 -9.03 16.02 16.34
C VAL A 537 -8.24 16.26 15.05
N LEU A 538 -8.42 17.40 14.37
CA LEU A 538 -7.62 17.75 13.19
C LEU A 538 -6.13 17.83 13.52
N PHE A 539 -5.79 18.44 14.66
CA PHE A 539 -4.41 18.52 15.12
C PHE A 539 -3.82 17.14 15.39
N GLU A 540 -4.57 16.24 16.03
CA GLU A 540 -4.12 14.86 16.30
C GLU A 540 -3.93 14.04 15.01
N GLN A 541 -4.88 14.16 14.10
CA GLN A 541 -4.91 13.36 12.88
C GLN A 541 -4.01 13.91 11.76
N ARG A 542 -3.33 15.04 11.97
CA ARG A 542 -2.55 15.71 10.92
C ARG A 542 -1.45 14.82 10.34
N ALA A 543 -1.39 14.79 9.00
CA ALA A 543 -0.33 14.16 8.24
C ALA A 543 0.54 15.17 7.46
N ALA A 544 0.02 16.38 7.21
CA ALA A 544 0.76 17.45 6.55
C ALA A 544 1.98 17.93 7.38
N PRO A 545 3.07 18.39 6.72
CA PRO A 545 3.28 18.33 5.28
C PRO A 545 3.55 16.90 4.80
N LEU A 546 2.98 16.57 3.64
CA LEU A 546 3.14 15.27 2.98
C LEU A 546 4.46 15.22 2.20
N PRO A 547 5.20 14.08 2.24
CA PRO A 547 6.36 13.85 1.39
C PRO A 547 5.88 13.49 -0.02
N LEU A 548 5.72 14.48 -0.89
CA LEU A 548 5.27 14.28 -2.26
C LEU A 548 6.46 14.15 -3.21
N MET A 549 6.31 13.27 -4.19
CA MET A 549 7.23 13.13 -5.32
C MET A 549 6.68 13.86 -6.54
N ARG A 550 7.58 14.22 -7.44
CA ARG A 550 7.21 14.77 -8.74
C ARG A 550 7.05 13.64 -9.74
N GLY A 551 5.82 13.37 -10.13
CA GLY A 551 5.48 12.47 -11.22
C GLY A 551 5.78 13.07 -12.59
N GLU A 552 5.54 12.29 -13.63
CA GLU A 552 5.85 12.64 -15.01
C GLU A 552 4.57 12.98 -15.79
N PRO A 553 4.10 14.25 -15.79
CA PRO A 553 2.84 14.61 -16.44
C PRO A 553 2.94 14.69 -17.97
N ASN A 554 4.14 14.79 -18.54
CA ASN A 554 4.35 15.02 -19.98
C ASN A 554 4.93 13.76 -20.65
N PRO A 555 4.51 13.43 -21.89
CA PRO A 555 5.08 12.31 -22.63
C PRO A 555 6.53 12.56 -23.04
N ASP A 556 7.30 11.46 -23.16
CA ASP A 556 8.65 11.49 -23.71
C ASP A 556 8.68 11.39 -25.25
N GLU A 557 9.85 11.61 -25.86
CA GLU A 557 10.00 11.65 -27.32
C GLU A 557 9.61 10.32 -27.97
N VAL A 558 9.98 9.19 -27.36
CA VAL A 558 9.63 7.85 -27.85
C VAL A 558 8.11 7.63 -27.79
N THR A 559 7.43 8.08 -26.74
CA THR A 559 5.97 8.03 -26.63
C THR A 559 5.29 8.83 -27.74
N LEU A 560 5.75 10.06 -28.00
CA LEU A 560 5.22 10.89 -29.08
C LEU A 560 5.44 10.24 -30.45
N TYR A 561 6.59 9.62 -30.68
CA TYR A 561 6.88 8.90 -31.90
C TYR A 561 5.98 7.66 -32.08
N LEU A 562 5.80 6.85 -31.01
CA LEU A 562 4.94 5.66 -31.03
C LEU A 562 3.46 5.99 -31.26
N ARG A 563 3.01 7.18 -30.84
CA ARG A 563 1.65 7.65 -31.12
C ARG A 563 1.35 7.65 -32.61
N ASP A 564 2.31 8.06 -33.43
CA ASP A 564 2.13 8.24 -34.88
C ASP A 564 2.70 7.05 -35.68
N THR A 565 3.28 6.05 -35.01
CA THR A 565 3.88 4.86 -35.63
C THR A 565 2.84 3.77 -35.91
N PRO A 566 2.72 3.27 -37.16
CA PRO A 566 1.90 2.11 -37.49
C PRO A 566 2.41 0.84 -36.79
N MET A 567 1.49 0.04 -36.27
CA MET A 567 1.80 -1.24 -35.63
C MET A 567 0.63 -2.23 -35.70
N ARG A 568 0.96 -3.51 -35.77
CA ARG A 568 0.04 -4.66 -35.87
C ARG A 568 -0.14 -5.41 -34.56
N GLY A 569 0.80 -5.27 -33.64
CA GLY A 569 0.98 -6.07 -32.43
C GLY A 569 1.08 -5.22 -31.16
N GLY A 570 1.77 -5.72 -30.14
CA GLY A 570 2.00 -5.00 -28.87
C GLY A 570 3.40 -4.40 -28.73
N ILE A 571 3.57 -3.43 -27.82
CA ILE A 571 4.89 -2.88 -27.44
C ILE A 571 5.42 -3.62 -26.21
N VAL A 572 6.70 -3.99 -26.25
CA VAL A 572 7.46 -4.50 -25.11
C VAL A 572 8.50 -3.45 -24.72
N HIS A 573 8.50 -3.03 -23.46
CA HIS A 573 9.54 -2.14 -22.91
C HIS A 573 10.52 -2.91 -22.03
N LEU A 574 11.80 -2.55 -22.08
CA LEU A 574 12.83 -2.99 -21.15
C LEU A 574 13.40 -1.80 -20.35
N PRO A 575 13.67 -1.95 -19.05
CA PRO A 575 13.44 -3.16 -18.24
C PRO A 575 11.96 -3.50 -18.08
N ALA A 576 11.62 -4.78 -18.23
CA ALA A 576 10.31 -5.30 -17.87
C ALA A 576 10.30 -5.65 -16.38
N GLY A 577 9.29 -5.19 -15.66
CA GLY A 577 9.17 -5.36 -14.21
C GLY A 577 9.79 -4.23 -13.39
N GLY A 578 9.75 -4.40 -12.07
CA GLY A 578 10.21 -3.39 -11.11
C GLY A 578 9.18 -2.30 -10.78
N LYS A 579 9.41 -1.56 -9.69
CA LYS A 579 8.44 -0.58 -9.14
C LYS A 579 8.19 0.65 -10.03
N VAL A 580 9.05 0.94 -11.00
CA VAL A 580 8.97 2.18 -11.80
C VAL A 580 8.64 1.90 -13.27
N GLY A 581 9.25 0.87 -13.88
CA GLY A 581 9.15 0.60 -15.32
C GLY A 581 7.71 0.41 -15.80
N ASN A 582 7.04 -0.66 -15.36
CA ASN A 582 5.71 -1.00 -15.88
C ASN A 582 4.65 0.08 -15.59
N TYR A 583 4.70 0.74 -14.43
CA TYR A 583 3.77 1.82 -14.10
C TYR A 583 3.93 3.03 -15.01
N ARG A 584 5.19 3.41 -15.32
CA ARG A 584 5.50 4.47 -16.28
C ARG A 584 4.97 4.13 -17.67
N TYR A 585 5.15 2.89 -18.13
CA TYR A 585 4.67 2.45 -19.44
C TYR A 585 3.14 2.47 -19.54
N VAL A 586 2.43 2.07 -18.47
CA VAL A 586 0.96 2.20 -18.40
C VAL A 586 0.53 3.66 -18.50
N LEU A 587 1.17 4.58 -17.77
CA LEU A 587 0.85 6.01 -17.90
C LEU A 587 1.03 6.51 -19.34
N ARG A 588 2.17 6.18 -19.98
CA ARG A 588 2.47 6.57 -21.37
C ARG A 588 1.53 5.95 -22.40
N GLN A 589 0.89 4.84 -22.05
CA GLN A 589 -0.14 4.24 -22.88
C GLN A 589 -1.28 5.22 -23.17
N ALA A 590 -1.65 6.09 -22.22
CA ALA A 590 -2.66 7.14 -22.45
C ALA A 590 -2.27 8.14 -23.54
N ASP A 591 -0.96 8.39 -23.69
CA ASP A 591 -0.41 9.35 -24.63
C ASP A 591 -0.32 8.77 -26.05
N HIS A 592 0.24 7.56 -26.19
CA HIS A 592 0.46 6.92 -27.50
C HIS A 592 -0.69 6.03 -27.97
N ARG A 593 -1.56 5.57 -27.06
CA ARG A 593 -2.79 4.79 -27.33
C ARG A 593 -2.56 3.49 -28.11
N ARG A 594 -1.38 2.89 -27.93
CA ARG A 594 -0.99 1.65 -28.58
C ARG A 594 -1.10 0.46 -27.63
N PRO A 595 -1.35 -0.77 -28.12
CA PRO A 595 -1.35 -1.97 -27.29
C PRO A 595 -0.01 -2.18 -26.58
N LEU A 596 -0.06 -2.43 -25.27
CA LEU A 596 1.10 -2.59 -24.40
C LEU A 596 1.15 -4.03 -23.87
N VAL A 597 2.29 -4.71 -24.01
CA VAL A 597 2.53 -6.03 -23.41
C VAL A 597 3.04 -5.87 -21.98
N THR A 598 4.05 -5.02 -21.79
CA THR A 598 4.70 -4.73 -20.51
C THR A 598 3.88 -3.72 -19.71
N ALA A 599 2.76 -4.18 -19.17
CA ALA A 599 1.81 -3.39 -18.38
C ALA A 599 1.81 -3.82 -16.91
N ILE A 600 1.06 -3.12 -16.05
CA ILE A 600 0.83 -3.50 -14.66
C ILE A 600 -0.62 -3.25 -14.25
N SER A 601 -1.13 -4.09 -13.36
CA SER A 601 -2.52 -4.09 -12.88
C SER A 601 -2.60 -4.93 -11.60
N GLY A 602 -3.79 -4.99 -10.97
CA GLY A 602 -4.02 -5.80 -9.77
C GLY A 602 -3.67 -7.27 -9.98
N PHE A 603 -3.97 -7.83 -11.15
CA PHE A 603 -3.52 -9.16 -11.58
C PHE A 603 -2.50 -9.03 -12.71
N GLY A 604 -1.39 -9.77 -12.61
CA GLY A 604 -0.40 -9.94 -13.67
C GLY A 604 -0.78 -11.05 -14.64
N THR A 605 0.00 -11.20 -15.72
CA THR A 605 -0.23 -12.25 -16.73
C THR A 605 0.97 -13.20 -16.84
N PRO A 606 0.72 -14.47 -17.23
CA PRO A 606 1.79 -15.41 -17.58
C PRO A 606 2.77 -14.85 -18.62
N ILE A 607 2.27 -14.19 -19.68
CA ILE A 607 3.13 -13.57 -20.70
C ILE A 607 4.05 -12.52 -20.09
N LEU A 608 3.52 -11.61 -19.26
CA LEU A 608 4.37 -10.62 -18.59
C LEU A 608 5.40 -11.28 -17.68
N THR A 609 5.00 -12.30 -16.93
CA THR A 609 5.89 -13.03 -16.01
C THR A 609 7.03 -13.70 -16.79
N GLU A 610 6.75 -14.27 -17.97
CA GLU A 610 7.77 -14.85 -18.85
C GLU A 610 8.69 -13.77 -19.44
N VAL A 611 8.13 -12.63 -19.89
CA VAL A 611 8.92 -11.47 -20.37
C VAL A 611 9.87 -10.96 -19.27
N GLU A 612 9.37 -10.77 -18.05
CA GLU A 612 10.17 -10.31 -16.91
C GLU A 612 11.27 -11.33 -16.55
N SER A 613 10.91 -12.61 -16.42
CA SER A 613 11.87 -13.67 -16.08
C SER A 613 12.96 -13.84 -17.12
N LEU A 614 12.61 -13.85 -18.41
CA LEU A 614 13.58 -14.03 -19.49
C LEU A 614 14.47 -12.79 -19.66
N SER A 615 13.90 -11.58 -19.62
CA SER A 615 14.67 -10.33 -19.79
C SER A 615 15.63 -10.03 -18.64
N GLN A 616 15.39 -10.61 -17.46
CA GLN A 616 16.29 -10.50 -16.30
C GLN A 616 17.36 -11.59 -16.25
N SER A 617 17.35 -12.57 -17.17
CA SER A 617 18.36 -13.63 -17.26
C SER A 617 19.69 -13.10 -17.80
N ASN A 618 20.81 -13.66 -17.34
CA ASN A 618 22.14 -13.31 -17.85
C ASN A 618 22.93 -14.58 -18.22
N PRO A 619 23.13 -14.88 -19.52
CA PRO A 619 22.65 -14.13 -20.69
C PRO A 619 21.13 -14.25 -20.90
N ILE A 620 20.53 -13.27 -21.61
CA ILE A 620 19.11 -13.38 -22.02
C ILE A 620 18.99 -14.44 -23.12
N PRO A 621 18.18 -15.51 -22.95
CA PRO A 621 18.13 -16.60 -23.92
C PRO A 621 17.40 -16.22 -25.21
N ASP A 622 17.68 -16.92 -26.33
CA ASP A 622 16.94 -16.77 -27.60
C ASP A 622 15.43 -17.04 -27.49
N ARG A 623 15.02 -17.75 -26.43
CA ARG A 623 13.61 -17.91 -26.07
C ARG A 623 12.90 -16.56 -25.94
N PHE A 624 13.58 -15.50 -25.51
CA PHE A 624 13.00 -14.16 -25.44
C PHE A 624 12.61 -13.62 -26.82
N LEU A 625 13.47 -13.76 -27.83
CA LEU A 625 13.14 -13.37 -29.20
C LEU A 625 11.99 -14.22 -29.77
N ASN A 626 11.95 -15.52 -29.45
CA ASN A 626 10.85 -16.40 -29.83
C ASN A 626 9.53 -15.92 -29.21
N LEU A 627 9.57 -15.55 -27.93
CA LEU A 627 8.42 -15.04 -27.21
C LEU A 627 7.90 -13.73 -27.85
N LEU A 628 8.77 -12.78 -28.19
CA LEU A 628 8.38 -11.54 -28.88
C LEU A 628 7.61 -11.82 -30.19
N GLU A 629 8.01 -12.84 -30.93
CA GLU A 629 7.34 -13.25 -32.16
C GLU A 629 6.05 -14.05 -31.93
N GLU A 630 5.97 -14.84 -30.85
CA GLU A 630 4.80 -15.65 -30.46
C GLU A 630 3.64 -14.77 -29.94
N ILE A 631 3.94 -13.67 -29.23
CA ILE A 631 2.95 -12.74 -28.64
C ILE A 631 2.57 -11.57 -29.55
N PRO A 632 2.76 -11.74 -30.87
CA PRO A 632 3.05 -10.69 -31.85
C PRO A 632 3.41 -9.31 -31.27
N ALA A 633 4.63 -9.15 -30.73
CA ALA A 633 5.14 -7.83 -30.39
C ALA A 633 5.58 -7.08 -31.66
N SER A 634 5.13 -5.84 -31.87
CA SER A 634 5.56 -5.00 -32.99
C SER A 634 6.91 -4.35 -32.74
N TYR A 635 7.08 -3.78 -31.53
CA TYR A 635 8.23 -2.98 -31.19
C TYR A 635 8.77 -3.34 -29.79
N LEU A 636 10.09 -3.39 -29.69
CA LEU A 636 10.85 -3.48 -28.46
C LEU A 636 11.49 -2.11 -28.18
N VAL A 637 11.19 -1.52 -27.04
CA VAL A 637 11.75 -0.25 -26.58
C VAL A 637 12.71 -0.53 -25.43
N VAL A 638 13.95 -0.09 -25.53
CA VAL A 638 14.98 -0.32 -24.52
C VAL A 638 15.37 0.99 -23.87
N HIS A 639 15.06 1.15 -22.59
CA HIS A 639 15.41 2.31 -21.78
C HIS A 639 16.74 2.08 -21.08
N ASP A 640 17.84 2.39 -21.76
CA ASP A 640 19.20 2.09 -21.32
C ASP A 640 19.54 2.67 -19.94
N SER A 641 19.05 3.88 -19.63
CA SER A 641 19.28 4.53 -18.33
C SER A 641 18.61 3.82 -17.16
N LEU A 642 17.53 3.07 -17.40
CA LEU A 642 16.80 2.31 -16.38
C LEU A 642 17.38 0.92 -16.12
N LEU A 643 18.24 0.43 -17.01
CA LEU A 643 18.89 -0.86 -16.86
C LEU A 643 20.07 -0.74 -15.91
N GLU A 644 20.22 -1.73 -15.01
CA GLU A 644 21.43 -1.93 -14.22
C GLU A 644 22.61 -2.32 -15.15
N PRO A 645 23.87 -2.00 -14.80
CA PRO A 645 25.01 -2.26 -15.68
C PRO A 645 25.11 -3.72 -16.20
N PRO A 646 24.94 -4.78 -15.38
CA PRO A 646 24.94 -6.16 -15.88
C PRO A 646 23.76 -6.47 -16.82
N ALA A 647 22.62 -5.82 -16.61
CA ALA A 647 21.44 -5.97 -17.46
C ALA A 647 21.61 -5.24 -18.81
N ARG A 648 22.26 -4.07 -18.83
CA ARG A 648 22.62 -3.35 -20.08
C ARG A 648 23.44 -4.24 -20.99
N ASP A 649 24.43 -4.89 -20.40
CA ASP A 649 25.29 -5.85 -21.10
C ASP A 649 24.48 -6.99 -21.70
N ALA A 650 23.64 -7.67 -20.90
CA ALA A 650 22.84 -8.79 -21.36
C ALA A 650 21.81 -8.40 -22.45
N VAL A 651 21.20 -7.22 -22.33
CA VAL A 651 20.31 -6.65 -23.34
C VAL A 651 21.07 -6.29 -24.62
N SER A 652 22.26 -5.70 -24.53
CA SER A 652 23.09 -5.38 -25.69
C SER A 652 23.45 -6.64 -26.51
N ASP A 653 23.83 -7.73 -25.84
CA ASP A 653 24.10 -9.03 -26.49
C ASP A 653 22.86 -9.57 -27.22
N LEU A 654 21.70 -9.57 -26.55
CA LEU A 654 20.42 -9.99 -27.14
C LEU A 654 20.09 -9.17 -28.39
N LEU A 655 20.21 -7.84 -28.31
CA LEU A 655 19.90 -6.95 -29.42
C LEU A 655 20.82 -7.21 -30.61
N GLN A 656 22.11 -7.44 -30.37
CA GLN A 656 23.07 -7.80 -31.42
C GLN A 656 22.71 -9.14 -32.09
N ARG A 657 22.41 -10.18 -31.31
CA ARG A 657 21.96 -11.48 -31.86
C ARG A 657 20.65 -11.35 -32.64
N GLY A 658 19.70 -10.57 -32.13
CA GLY A 658 18.43 -10.28 -32.81
C GLY A 658 18.62 -9.53 -34.14
N ILE A 659 19.51 -8.54 -34.20
CA ILE A 659 19.84 -7.83 -35.45
C ILE A 659 20.59 -8.74 -36.43
N ALA A 660 21.61 -9.47 -35.96
CA ALA A 660 22.43 -10.35 -36.80
C ALA A 660 21.62 -11.47 -37.44
N SER A 661 20.64 -12.01 -36.71
CA SER A 661 19.68 -13.01 -37.19
C SER A 661 18.57 -12.45 -38.08
N GLY A 662 18.46 -11.11 -38.23
CA GLY A 662 17.41 -10.44 -38.98
C GLY A 662 16.04 -10.43 -38.27
N ARG A 663 15.96 -10.85 -37.01
CA ARG A 663 14.72 -10.91 -36.20
C ARG A 663 14.34 -9.57 -35.58
N LEU A 664 15.32 -8.71 -35.34
CA LEU A 664 15.14 -7.33 -34.89
C LEU A 664 15.70 -6.36 -35.93
N ARG A 665 15.02 -5.22 -36.12
CA ARG A 665 15.50 -4.11 -36.93
C ARG A 665 15.56 -2.85 -36.08
N TYR A 666 16.76 -2.31 -35.90
CA TYR A 666 16.94 -1.04 -35.21
C TYR A 666 16.31 0.10 -36.00
N ILE A 667 15.51 0.93 -35.32
CA ILE A 667 14.80 2.05 -35.94
C ILE A 667 15.57 3.34 -35.68
N ARG A 668 15.67 3.74 -34.40
CA ARG A 668 16.42 4.93 -33.96
C ARG A 668 16.60 4.96 -32.44
N ARG A 669 17.51 5.84 -32.03
CA ARG A 669 17.69 6.31 -30.66
C ARG A 669 16.91 7.60 -30.43
N PHE A 670 16.40 7.73 -29.22
CA PHE A 670 15.82 8.95 -28.66
C PHE A 670 16.80 9.42 -27.60
N ALA A 671 17.38 10.62 -27.78
CA ALA A 671 18.54 11.06 -27.00
C ALA A 671 18.23 11.34 -25.52
N GLY A 672 16.95 11.34 -25.12
CA GLY A 672 16.52 11.76 -23.80
C GLY A 672 16.82 13.25 -23.56
N SER A 673 16.31 13.78 -22.45
CA SER A 673 16.69 15.09 -21.92
C SER A 673 16.73 15.01 -20.41
N SER A 674 17.92 15.20 -19.84
CA SER A 674 18.12 15.25 -18.38
C SER A 674 17.35 16.40 -17.72
N ILE A 675 16.97 17.43 -18.49
CA ILE A 675 16.26 18.63 -18.00
C ILE A 675 14.77 18.35 -17.77
N ASN A 676 14.17 17.43 -18.53
CA ASN A 676 12.74 17.12 -18.47
C ASN A 676 12.41 15.74 -17.85
N GLY A 677 13.42 15.00 -17.39
CA GLY A 677 13.23 13.62 -16.92
C GLY A 677 12.96 12.62 -18.06
N ASN A 678 13.25 12.98 -19.31
CA ASN A 678 13.12 12.06 -20.44
C ASN A 678 14.41 11.25 -20.56
N GLU A 679 14.26 9.93 -20.56
CA GLU A 679 15.38 9.00 -20.63
C GLU A 679 15.75 8.66 -22.06
N ALA A 680 17.01 8.26 -22.26
CA ALA A 680 17.44 7.78 -23.57
C ALA A 680 16.81 6.40 -23.82
N ALA A 681 16.20 6.24 -24.99
CA ALA A 681 15.53 4.99 -25.36
C ALA A 681 15.91 4.60 -26.79
N ASP A 682 16.10 3.31 -27.03
CA ASP A 682 16.33 2.73 -28.34
C ASP A 682 15.10 1.94 -28.78
N LEU A 683 14.69 2.12 -30.04
CA LEU A 683 13.52 1.46 -30.61
C LEU A 683 13.94 0.42 -31.66
N TYR A 684 13.41 -0.79 -31.51
CA TYR A 684 13.63 -1.92 -32.42
C TYR A 684 12.28 -2.46 -32.90
N ALA A 685 12.14 -2.70 -34.19
CA ALA A 685 11.01 -3.42 -34.76
C ALA A 685 11.27 -4.93 -34.75
N VAL A 686 10.25 -5.72 -34.38
CA VAL A 686 10.27 -7.18 -34.53
C VAL A 686 9.90 -7.49 -35.98
N THR A 687 10.88 -7.92 -36.77
CA THR A 687 10.78 -7.93 -38.25
C THR A 687 9.72 -8.88 -38.78
N LYS A 688 9.43 -9.97 -38.06
CA LYS A 688 8.35 -10.91 -38.40
C LYS A 688 6.97 -10.26 -38.33
N VAL A 689 6.76 -9.36 -37.37
CA VAL A 689 5.49 -8.66 -37.16
C VAL A 689 5.42 -7.39 -38.01
N GLU A 690 6.53 -6.63 -38.04
CA GLU A 690 6.67 -5.36 -38.77
C GLU A 690 7.73 -5.44 -39.90
N PRO A 691 7.49 -6.22 -40.97
CA PRO A 691 8.48 -6.42 -42.03
C PRO A 691 8.77 -5.13 -42.82
N SER A 692 7.83 -4.19 -42.84
CA SER A 692 7.92 -2.90 -43.53
C SER A 692 8.57 -1.78 -42.72
N ALA A 693 8.97 -2.01 -41.47
CA ALA A 693 9.60 -0.97 -40.66
C ALA A 693 10.96 -0.53 -41.26
N ILE A 694 11.25 0.76 -41.29
CA ILE A 694 12.47 1.29 -41.93
C ILE A 694 13.41 1.85 -40.86
N SER A 695 14.69 1.47 -40.92
CA SER A 695 15.75 2.04 -40.08
C SER A 695 16.00 3.51 -40.46
N GLN A 696 15.99 4.40 -39.47
CA GLN A 696 16.24 5.84 -39.66
C GLN A 696 17.66 6.24 -39.29
N SER A 697 18.38 5.38 -38.56
CA SER A 697 19.78 5.57 -38.19
C SER A 697 20.51 4.24 -38.12
N LEU A 698 21.83 4.27 -38.15
CA LEU A 698 22.64 3.08 -37.96
C LEU A 698 22.50 2.60 -36.50
N PRO A 699 22.44 1.27 -36.27
CA PRO A 699 22.45 0.73 -34.92
C PRO A 699 23.66 1.25 -34.15
N PRO A 700 23.55 1.43 -32.82
CA PRO A 700 24.70 1.76 -32.00
C PRO A 700 25.81 0.77 -32.32
N THR A 701 27.00 1.26 -32.67
CA THR A 701 28.15 0.38 -32.88
C THR A 701 28.37 -0.33 -31.57
N ALA A 702 28.36 -1.67 -31.59
CA ALA A 702 28.67 -2.45 -30.41
C ALA A 702 30.01 -1.94 -29.88
N SER A 703 30.03 -1.30 -28.71
CA SER A 703 31.25 -1.29 -27.92
C SER A 703 31.54 -2.76 -27.68
N ALA A 704 32.56 -3.29 -28.36
CA ALA A 704 33.05 -4.62 -28.06
C ALA A 704 33.24 -4.66 -26.54
N ARG A 705 32.56 -5.57 -25.83
CA ARG A 705 32.73 -5.67 -24.39
C ARG A 705 34.24 -5.74 -24.15
N PRO A 706 34.81 -4.78 -23.39
CA PRO A 706 36.23 -4.79 -23.18
C PRO A 706 36.60 -6.12 -22.52
N GLU A 707 37.77 -6.66 -22.82
CA GLU A 707 38.28 -7.79 -22.05
C GLU A 707 38.26 -7.42 -20.55
N LEU A 708 38.08 -8.40 -19.69
CA LEU A 708 38.04 -8.25 -18.24
C LEU A 708 39.28 -7.50 -17.73
N LEU A 709 40.42 -7.66 -18.42
CA LEU A 709 41.64 -6.89 -18.19
C LEU A 709 41.47 -5.38 -18.46
N VAL A 710 40.81 -5.01 -19.56
CA VAL A 710 40.50 -3.62 -19.91
C VAL A 710 39.46 -3.06 -18.94
N GLN A 711 38.42 -3.84 -18.61
CA GLN A 711 37.42 -3.45 -17.62
C GLN A 711 38.06 -3.18 -16.25
N LEU A 712 39.00 -4.01 -15.81
CA LEU A 712 39.75 -3.79 -14.56
C LEU A 712 40.57 -2.50 -14.57
N GLN A 713 41.11 -2.11 -15.73
CA GLN A 713 41.88 -0.87 -15.88
C GLN A 713 40.97 0.37 -15.88
N GLU A 714 39.82 0.28 -16.54
CA GLU A 714 38.89 1.39 -16.66
C GLU A 714 38.03 1.56 -15.41
N GLU A 715 37.46 0.46 -14.90
CA GLU A 715 36.48 0.43 -13.83
C GLU A 715 36.74 -0.74 -12.86
N PRO A 716 37.61 -0.55 -11.83
CA PRO A 716 37.91 -1.59 -10.85
C PRO A 716 36.70 -2.15 -10.08
N ALA A 717 35.55 -1.45 -10.11
CA ALA A 717 34.28 -1.96 -9.57
C ALA A 717 33.81 -3.26 -10.26
N VAL A 718 34.39 -3.62 -11.41
CA VAL A 718 34.23 -4.94 -12.03
C VAL A 718 34.58 -6.10 -11.08
N LEU A 719 35.46 -5.87 -10.10
CA LEU A 719 35.79 -6.86 -9.07
C LEU A 719 34.59 -7.25 -8.22
N VAL A 720 33.65 -6.32 -8.00
CA VAL A 720 32.40 -6.57 -7.27
C VAL A 720 31.37 -7.19 -8.20
N SER A 721 31.23 -6.68 -9.44
CA SER A 721 30.24 -7.21 -10.37
C SER A 721 30.53 -8.64 -10.85
N GLN A 722 31.80 -9.04 -10.85
CA GLN A 722 32.26 -10.39 -11.20
C GLN A 722 32.79 -11.16 -9.98
N PHE A 723 32.24 -10.88 -8.79
CA PHE A 723 32.72 -11.43 -7.52
C PHE A 723 32.76 -12.96 -7.52
N ASP A 724 31.62 -13.62 -7.72
CA ASP A 724 31.49 -15.08 -7.54
C ASP A 724 32.39 -15.90 -8.47
N VAL A 725 32.54 -15.43 -9.71
CA VAL A 725 33.19 -16.16 -10.79
C VAL A 725 34.68 -15.84 -10.93
N TRP A 726 35.13 -14.69 -10.44
CA TRP A 726 36.50 -14.21 -10.67
C TRP A 726 37.19 -13.74 -9.39
N SER A 727 36.68 -12.70 -8.74
CA SER A 727 37.40 -12.08 -7.62
C SER A 727 37.45 -12.99 -6.39
N PHE A 728 36.38 -13.73 -6.11
CA PHE A 728 36.29 -14.60 -4.93
C PHE A 728 37.18 -15.86 -5.04
N PRO A 729 37.23 -16.59 -6.17
CA PRO A 729 38.27 -17.61 -6.37
C PRO A 729 39.69 -17.06 -6.24
N LEU A 730 39.97 -15.86 -6.76
CA LEU A 730 41.30 -15.27 -6.68
C LEU A 730 41.71 -14.90 -5.25
N GLU A 731 40.80 -14.31 -4.48
CA GLU A 731 41.03 -13.94 -3.07
C GLU A 731 41.42 -15.17 -2.24
N ARG A 732 40.72 -16.30 -2.44
CA ARG A 732 40.99 -17.55 -1.70
C ARG A 732 42.38 -18.11 -1.91
N PHE A 733 43.10 -17.78 -2.99
CA PHE A 733 44.51 -18.14 -3.09
C PHE A 733 45.34 -17.57 -1.96
N TYR A 734 45.06 -16.33 -1.53
CA TYR A 734 45.75 -15.67 -0.42
C TYR A 734 45.31 -16.27 0.92
N GLN A 735 44.01 -16.36 1.13
CA GLN A 735 43.46 -16.83 2.39
C GLN A 735 43.85 -18.29 2.66
N VAL A 736 43.68 -19.20 1.70
CA VAL A 736 44.02 -20.62 1.90
C VAL A 736 45.54 -20.85 1.95
N SER A 737 46.34 -20.09 1.18
CA SER A 737 47.80 -20.28 1.18
C SER A 737 48.48 -19.70 2.41
N TYR A 738 48.00 -18.57 2.94
CA TYR A 738 48.73 -17.79 3.94
C TYR A 738 47.92 -17.44 5.20
N GLY A 739 46.59 -17.66 5.21
CA GLY A 739 45.71 -17.30 6.32
C GLY A 739 45.55 -15.79 6.49
N ARG A 740 45.63 -15.03 5.39
CA ARG A 740 45.47 -13.56 5.39
C ARG A 740 44.72 -13.09 4.16
N LEU A 741 44.05 -11.95 4.30
CA LEU A 741 43.49 -11.19 3.18
C LEU A 741 44.62 -10.61 2.30
N PRO A 742 44.39 -10.47 0.99
CA PRO A 742 45.29 -9.75 0.12
C PRO A 742 45.27 -8.23 0.38
N LYS A 743 46.36 -7.56 0.03
CA LYS A 743 46.46 -6.11 -0.16
C LYS A 743 46.05 -5.74 -1.58
N TYR A 744 45.62 -4.50 -1.76
CA TYR A 744 45.13 -3.96 -3.02
C TYR A 744 46.13 -4.16 -4.17
N ALA A 745 47.38 -3.75 -3.98
CA ALA A 745 48.40 -3.81 -5.04
C ALA A 745 48.75 -5.24 -5.48
N GLU A 746 48.80 -6.20 -4.55
CA GLU A 746 49.06 -7.61 -4.88
C GLU A 746 47.85 -8.25 -5.56
N PHE A 747 46.65 -7.95 -5.08
CA PHE A 747 45.42 -8.45 -5.66
C PHE A 747 45.22 -7.98 -7.09
N ILE A 748 45.39 -6.68 -7.35
CA ILE A 748 45.23 -6.11 -8.70
C ILE A 748 46.25 -6.69 -9.68
N LYS A 749 47.50 -6.92 -9.24
CA LYS A 749 48.52 -7.56 -10.08
C LYS A 749 48.08 -8.96 -10.51
N ASP A 750 47.53 -9.74 -9.59
CA ASP A 750 47.12 -11.12 -9.86
C ASP A 750 45.76 -11.21 -10.58
N ALA A 751 44.88 -10.24 -10.36
CA ALA A 751 43.64 -10.06 -11.11
C ALA A 751 43.96 -9.84 -12.59
N ARG A 752 44.98 -9.02 -12.92
CA ARG A 752 45.43 -8.86 -14.32
C ARG A 752 45.92 -10.17 -14.93
N ALA A 753 46.62 -11.01 -14.17
CA ALA A 753 47.13 -12.29 -14.66
C ALA A 753 46.02 -13.30 -14.97
N THR A 754 44.89 -13.24 -14.24
CA THR A 754 43.76 -14.15 -14.42
C THR A 754 42.70 -13.62 -15.40
N ALA A 755 42.63 -12.31 -15.63
CA ALA A 755 41.67 -11.67 -16.53
C ALA A 755 42.05 -11.66 -18.02
N ASN A 756 43.28 -12.05 -18.36
CA ASN A 756 43.79 -11.92 -19.73
C ASN A 756 42.97 -12.74 -20.74
N SER A 757 42.58 -12.10 -21.86
CA SER A 757 41.78 -12.71 -22.93
C SER A 757 40.43 -13.29 -22.47
N VAL A 758 39.87 -12.77 -21.37
CA VAL A 758 38.52 -13.13 -20.90
C VAL A 758 37.56 -12.00 -21.23
N THR A 759 36.53 -12.26 -22.02
CA THR A 759 35.43 -11.32 -22.24
C THR A 759 34.17 -11.91 -21.64
N VAL A 760 33.74 -11.41 -20.49
CA VAL A 760 32.58 -11.93 -19.76
C VAL A 760 31.34 -11.89 -20.66
N GLY A 761 30.65 -13.04 -20.77
CA GLY A 761 29.45 -13.23 -21.60
C GLY A 761 29.72 -13.69 -23.04
N ARG A 762 30.97 -13.72 -23.52
CA ARG A 762 31.33 -14.31 -24.83
C ARG A 762 31.36 -15.83 -24.75
N GLN A 763 30.85 -16.56 -25.74
CA GLN A 763 30.91 -18.04 -25.74
C GLN A 763 32.31 -18.58 -25.39
N GLY A 764 32.39 -19.51 -24.43
CA GLY A 764 33.65 -20.12 -23.96
C GLY A 764 34.43 -19.32 -22.90
N TRP A 765 33.91 -18.19 -22.41
CA TRP A 765 34.63 -17.33 -21.46
C TRP A 765 34.89 -17.99 -20.11
N GLN A 766 33.97 -18.85 -19.63
CA GLN A 766 34.11 -19.55 -18.35
C GLN A 766 35.19 -20.63 -18.41
N GLU A 767 35.26 -21.36 -19.52
CA GLU A 767 36.35 -22.32 -19.80
C GLU A 767 37.68 -21.60 -19.82
N LYS A 768 37.76 -20.46 -20.53
CA LYS A 768 38.98 -19.66 -20.61
C LYS A 768 39.42 -19.14 -19.24
N LEU A 769 38.50 -18.63 -18.44
CA LEU A 769 38.80 -18.18 -17.08
C LEU A 769 39.27 -19.33 -16.17
N ARG A 770 38.67 -20.51 -16.30
CA ARG A 770 39.09 -21.73 -15.58
C ARG A 770 40.51 -22.16 -15.96
N GLU A 771 40.86 -22.10 -17.25
CA GLU A 771 42.22 -22.36 -17.74
C GLU A 771 43.24 -21.34 -17.19
N ASN A 772 42.87 -20.06 -17.17
CA ASN A 772 43.69 -19.00 -16.59
C ASN A 772 43.96 -19.29 -15.10
N PHE A 773 42.94 -19.68 -14.34
CA PHE A 773 43.09 -20.04 -12.92
C PHE A 773 43.95 -21.29 -12.69
N LYS A 774 43.83 -22.31 -13.54
CA LYS A 774 44.69 -23.51 -13.46
C LYS A 774 46.16 -23.13 -13.66
N THR A 775 46.45 -22.35 -14.71
CA THR A 775 47.80 -21.85 -15.01
C THR A 775 48.32 -20.97 -13.88
N PHE A 776 47.45 -20.11 -13.33
CA PHE A 776 47.77 -19.25 -12.21
C PHE A 776 48.13 -20.05 -10.96
N GLY A 777 47.41 -21.12 -10.64
CA GLY A 777 47.72 -22.00 -9.50
C GLY A 777 49.08 -22.70 -9.61
N GLU A 778 49.46 -23.13 -10.82
CA GLU A 778 50.78 -23.71 -11.07
C GLU A 778 51.91 -22.69 -10.90
N MET A 779 51.68 -21.43 -11.28
CA MET A 779 52.62 -20.34 -11.02
C MET A 779 52.64 -19.94 -9.54
N TRP A 780 51.50 -19.96 -8.87
CA TRP A 780 51.33 -19.55 -7.48
C TRP A 780 52.22 -20.38 -6.53
N VAL A 781 52.20 -21.70 -6.66
CA VAL A 781 52.99 -22.59 -5.79
C VAL A 781 54.49 -22.50 -6.03
N LYS A 782 54.92 -21.90 -7.16
CA LYS A 782 56.33 -21.65 -7.50
C LYS A 782 56.82 -20.28 -7.01
N ARG A 783 55.95 -19.45 -6.42
CA ARG A 783 56.34 -18.14 -5.89
C ARG A 783 57.34 -18.31 -4.74
N PRO A 784 58.35 -17.43 -4.61
CA PRO A 784 59.31 -17.49 -3.51
C PRO A 784 58.65 -17.45 -2.12
N GLU A 785 57.58 -16.67 -1.96
CA GLU A 785 56.81 -16.58 -0.71
C GLU A 785 56.14 -17.91 -0.37
N PHE A 786 55.46 -18.54 -1.34
CA PHE A 786 54.83 -19.84 -1.16
C PHE A 786 55.86 -20.93 -0.84
N ALA A 787 56.94 -20.98 -1.63
CA ALA A 787 58.03 -21.92 -1.42
C ALA A 787 58.67 -21.77 -0.03
N LYS A 788 58.86 -20.53 0.44
CA LYS A 788 59.39 -20.23 1.78
C LYS A 788 58.41 -20.63 2.88
N TYR A 789 57.13 -20.33 2.74
CA TYR A 789 56.09 -20.61 3.74
C TYR A 789 55.88 -22.13 3.95
N TYR A 790 56.03 -22.90 2.87
CA TYR A 790 55.85 -24.36 2.87
C TYR A 790 57.17 -25.16 2.82
N ALA A 791 58.31 -24.50 3.02
CA ALA A 791 59.61 -25.16 3.07
C ALA A 791 59.66 -26.13 4.26
N GLY A 792 60.11 -27.36 4.02
CA GLY A 792 60.29 -28.38 5.06
C GLY A 792 59.00 -29.00 5.63
N LYS A 793 57.81 -28.59 5.18
CA LYS A 793 56.54 -29.24 5.57
C LYS A 793 56.33 -30.55 4.80
N SER A 794 55.93 -31.61 5.50
CA SER A 794 55.46 -32.85 4.88
C SER A 794 54.16 -32.63 4.10
N ASP A 795 53.72 -33.62 3.34
CA ASP A 795 52.45 -33.53 2.62
C ASP A 795 51.25 -33.47 3.58
N GLU A 796 51.33 -34.15 4.73
CA GLU A 796 50.35 -34.05 5.82
C GLU A 796 50.29 -32.64 6.40
N ASP A 797 51.45 -32.06 6.72
CA ASP A 797 51.56 -30.72 7.29
C ASP A 797 51.13 -29.64 6.28
N PHE A 798 51.40 -29.86 5.00
CA PHE A 798 50.94 -29.00 3.91
C PHE A 798 49.41 -28.98 3.83
N VAL A 799 48.77 -30.14 3.70
CA VAL A 799 47.30 -30.26 3.62
C VAL A 799 46.64 -29.70 4.89
N ALA A 800 47.14 -30.05 6.07
CA ALA A 800 46.60 -29.55 7.33
C ALA A 800 46.71 -28.02 7.45
N GLN A 801 47.82 -27.43 6.97
CA GLN A 801 47.97 -25.98 6.99
C GLN A 801 46.98 -25.27 6.07
N LEU A 802 46.72 -25.80 4.87
CA LEU A 802 45.76 -25.19 3.93
C LEU A 802 44.34 -25.15 4.52
N PHE A 803 43.90 -26.25 5.14
CA PHE A 803 42.58 -26.29 5.80
C PHE A 803 42.51 -25.38 7.02
N ARG A 804 43.57 -25.34 7.85
CA ARG A 804 43.66 -24.39 8.97
C ARG A 804 43.54 -22.94 8.51
N ASN A 805 44.22 -22.58 7.42
CA ASN A 805 44.15 -21.25 6.84
C ASN A 805 42.77 -20.95 6.26
N GLY A 806 42.10 -21.92 5.66
CA GLY A 806 40.73 -21.81 5.15
C GLY A 806 39.64 -21.82 6.22
N GLY A 807 39.99 -21.93 7.51
CA GLY A 807 39.04 -21.92 8.62
C GLY A 807 38.16 -23.18 8.74
N GLU A 808 38.50 -24.25 8.03
CA GLU A 808 37.68 -25.47 7.93
C GLU A 808 38.44 -26.68 8.49
N THR A 809 37.73 -27.64 9.08
CA THR A 809 38.31 -28.93 9.50
C THR A 809 37.92 -30.00 8.50
N PRO A 810 38.87 -30.62 7.75
CA PRO A 810 38.54 -31.60 6.73
C PRO A 810 38.06 -32.91 7.35
N ASP A 811 37.20 -33.63 6.63
CA ASP A 811 36.90 -35.02 6.95
C ASP A 811 38.17 -35.88 6.87
N GLU A 812 38.25 -36.92 7.69
CA GLU A 812 39.43 -37.78 7.77
C GLU A 812 39.68 -38.54 6.46
N ALA A 813 38.61 -38.89 5.73
CA ALA A 813 38.72 -39.50 4.41
C ALA A 813 39.24 -38.51 3.34
N GLU A 814 38.77 -37.26 3.36
CA GLU A 814 39.22 -36.20 2.45
C GLU A 814 40.69 -35.87 2.67
N ARG A 815 41.09 -35.67 3.94
CA ARG A 815 42.48 -35.42 4.32
C ARG A 815 43.39 -36.55 3.87
N THR A 816 43.01 -37.80 4.14
CA THR A 816 43.80 -38.97 3.76
C THR A 816 43.92 -39.09 2.24
N ALA A 817 42.86 -38.80 1.49
CA ALA A 817 42.88 -38.84 0.03
C ALA A 817 43.83 -37.80 -0.59
N LEU A 818 43.84 -36.57 -0.06
CA LEU A 818 44.71 -35.49 -0.55
C LEU A 818 46.18 -35.77 -0.24
N VAL A 819 46.50 -36.22 0.98
CA VAL A 819 47.86 -36.59 1.40
C VAL A 819 48.39 -37.76 0.57
N ARG A 820 47.58 -38.82 0.42
CA ARG A 820 47.95 -39.97 -0.42
C ARG A 820 48.15 -39.57 -1.89
N GLY A 821 47.32 -38.65 -2.40
CA GLY A 821 47.47 -38.11 -3.75
C GLY A 821 48.82 -37.43 -3.98
N LEU A 822 49.31 -36.65 -3.00
CA LEU A 822 50.63 -36.00 -3.06
C LEU A 822 51.78 -37.01 -2.96
N SER A 823 51.74 -37.90 -1.98
CA SER A 823 52.79 -38.90 -1.75
C SER A 823 52.94 -39.89 -2.92
N GLU A 824 51.83 -40.27 -3.55
CA GLU A 824 51.82 -41.14 -4.75
C GLU A 824 52.03 -40.37 -6.06
N ARG A 825 52.27 -39.04 -6.02
CA ARG A 825 52.44 -38.16 -7.19
C ARG A 825 51.26 -38.16 -8.18
N ARG A 826 50.07 -38.51 -7.72
CA ARG A 826 48.81 -38.38 -8.48
C ARG A 826 48.26 -36.95 -8.44
N GLU A 827 48.65 -36.19 -7.42
CA GLU A 827 48.32 -34.79 -7.23
C GLU A 827 49.59 -33.94 -7.15
N THR A 828 49.46 -32.66 -7.44
CA THR A 828 50.50 -31.64 -7.21
C THR A 828 50.07 -30.73 -6.07
N ARG A 829 51.00 -29.99 -5.46
CA ARG A 829 50.64 -28.97 -4.47
C ARG A 829 49.66 -27.92 -5.02
N ALA A 830 49.73 -27.62 -6.32
CA ALA A 830 48.79 -26.72 -6.99
C ALA A 830 47.38 -27.32 -7.12
N SER A 831 47.27 -28.61 -7.48
CA SER A 831 45.96 -29.27 -7.58
C SER A 831 45.32 -29.50 -6.21
N VAL A 832 46.11 -29.80 -5.17
CA VAL A 832 45.61 -29.86 -3.79
C VAL A 832 45.16 -28.48 -3.30
N LEU A 833 45.94 -27.42 -3.52
CA LEU A 833 45.52 -26.05 -3.20
C LEU A 833 44.19 -25.70 -3.85
N TRP A 834 44.02 -26.04 -5.14
CA TRP A 834 42.77 -25.82 -5.86
C TRP A 834 41.58 -26.57 -5.23
N LYS A 835 41.77 -27.82 -4.84
CA LYS A 835 40.72 -28.63 -4.18
C LYS A 835 40.31 -28.06 -2.83
N VAL A 836 41.27 -27.67 -1.99
CA VAL A 836 40.97 -27.06 -0.68
C VAL A 836 40.26 -25.72 -0.83
N MET A 837 40.73 -24.86 -1.75
CA MET A 837 40.05 -23.61 -2.08
C MET A 837 38.62 -23.84 -2.55
N SER A 838 38.39 -24.89 -3.35
CA SER A 838 37.07 -25.21 -3.91
C SER A 838 36.12 -25.90 -2.91
N ASN A 839 36.57 -26.17 -1.69
CA ASN A 839 35.73 -26.75 -0.63
C ASN A 839 34.63 -25.75 -0.20
N GLU A 840 33.39 -26.24 -0.07
CA GLU A 840 32.23 -25.40 0.26
C GLU A 840 32.25 -24.82 1.68
N GLY A 841 32.89 -25.51 2.64
CA GLY A 841 33.08 -24.99 4.00
C GLY A 841 34.01 -23.78 4.00
N VAL A 842 35.17 -23.92 3.34
CA VAL A 842 36.14 -22.83 3.13
C VAL A 842 35.49 -21.64 2.41
N ALA A 843 34.71 -21.90 1.36
CA ALA A 843 34.01 -20.83 0.64
C ALA A 843 33.03 -20.07 1.54
N ARG A 844 32.19 -20.79 2.31
CA ARG A 844 31.21 -20.17 3.21
C ARG A 844 31.86 -19.33 4.32
N HIS A 845 33.01 -19.76 4.84
CA HIS A 845 33.71 -19.03 5.89
C HIS A 845 34.24 -17.67 5.45
N GLU A 846 34.59 -17.52 4.16
CA GLU A 846 35.29 -16.35 3.65
C GLU A 846 34.44 -15.42 2.77
N GLN A 847 33.29 -15.89 2.28
CA GLN A 847 32.46 -15.16 1.31
C GLN A 847 32.15 -13.72 1.72
N ASP A 848 31.66 -13.49 2.95
CA ASP A 848 31.31 -12.15 3.42
C ASP A 848 32.53 -11.22 3.49
N ARG A 849 33.65 -11.73 4.01
CA ARG A 849 34.89 -10.95 4.18
C ARG A 849 35.46 -10.56 2.83
N ALA A 850 35.51 -11.51 1.90
CA ALA A 850 35.98 -11.29 0.54
C ALA A 850 35.09 -10.29 -0.20
N LEU A 851 33.76 -10.36 -0.03
CA LEU A 851 32.84 -9.43 -0.69
C LEU A 851 33.04 -7.99 -0.20
N VAL A 852 33.13 -7.78 1.12
CA VAL A 852 33.41 -6.43 1.68
C VAL A 852 34.79 -5.94 1.22
N LEU A 853 35.80 -6.82 1.18
CA LEU A 853 37.13 -6.45 0.69
C LEU A 853 37.10 -6.01 -0.79
N MET A 854 36.31 -6.68 -1.64
CA MET A 854 36.17 -6.27 -3.04
C MET A 854 35.49 -4.92 -3.20
N HIS A 855 34.66 -4.47 -2.25
CA HIS A 855 34.13 -3.10 -2.28
C HIS A 855 35.21 -2.06 -2.00
N TYR A 856 36.10 -2.31 -1.04
CA TYR A 856 37.28 -1.46 -0.81
C TYR A 856 38.18 -1.41 -2.05
N PHE A 857 38.45 -2.55 -2.69
CA PHE A 857 39.32 -2.58 -3.88
C PHE A 857 38.66 -1.98 -5.11
N GLY A 858 37.39 -2.29 -5.35
CA GLY A 858 36.68 -1.87 -6.55
C GLY A 858 36.27 -0.41 -6.54
N TYR A 859 35.79 0.10 -5.41
CA TYR A 859 35.31 1.47 -5.29
C TYR A 859 36.40 2.41 -4.75
N LEU A 860 37.06 2.05 -3.64
CA LEU A 860 37.99 2.97 -2.95
C LEU A 860 39.45 2.83 -3.42
N ARG A 861 39.80 1.74 -4.10
CA ARG A 861 41.13 1.48 -4.68
C ARG A 861 42.28 1.50 -3.65
N ARG A 862 42.02 1.02 -2.43
CA ARG A 862 42.98 0.99 -1.31
C ARG A 862 42.80 -0.22 -0.41
N ASN A 863 43.74 -0.45 0.50
CA ASN A 863 43.55 -1.41 1.59
C ASN A 863 42.55 -0.84 2.61
N PRO A 864 41.80 -1.69 3.33
CA PRO A 864 40.89 -1.21 4.36
C PRO A 864 41.59 -0.46 5.50
N ASP A 865 42.84 -0.81 5.81
CA ASP A 865 43.68 -0.20 6.84
C ASP A 865 44.53 1.00 6.36
N ASP A 866 44.43 1.36 5.07
CA ASP A 866 45.04 2.59 4.56
C ASP A 866 44.27 3.84 5.06
N PRO A 867 44.88 5.04 5.07
CA PRO A 867 44.15 6.29 5.29
C PRO A 867 42.93 6.42 4.35
N PRO A 868 41.79 6.98 4.82
CA PRO A 868 41.64 7.76 6.06
C PRO A 868 41.40 6.94 7.34
N ASP A 869 41.14 5.63 7.24
CA ASP A 869 40.74 4.81 8.40
C ASP A 869 41.93 4.54 9.33
N ASN A 870 43.11 4.24 8.77
CA ASN A 870 44.34 3.87 9.51
C ASN A 870 44.19 2.64 10.44
N ASP A 871 43.08 1.91 10.33
CA ASP A 871 42.73 0.73 11.11
C ASP A 871 41.68 -0.13 10.37
N TRP A 872 41.23 -1.22 11.00
CA TRP A 872 40.23 -2.14 10.42
C TRP A 872 38.79 -1.84 10.85
N ASN A 873 38.52 -0.74 11.55
CA ASN A 873 37.20 -0.49 12.15
C ASN A 873 36.12 -0.29 11.08
N GLY A 874 36.41 0.45 10.01
CA GLY A 874 35.47 0.63 8.90
C GLY A 874 35.12 -0.70 8.21
N PHE A 875 36.13 -1.54 7.98
CA PHE A 875 35.93 -2.88 7.40
C PHE A 875 35.06 -3.76 8.28
N ASN A 876 35.37 -3.82 9.58
CA ASN A 876 34.64 -4.64 10.54
C ASN A 876 33.19 -4.16 10.70
N PHE A 877 32.96 -2.85 10.69
CA PHE A 877 31.61 -2.27 10.69
C PHE A 877 30.79 -2.77 9.50
N TRP A 878 31.31 -2.65 8.28
CA TRP A 878 30.60 -3.09 7.07
C TRP A 878 30.39 -4.60 7.02
N LEU A 879 31.35 -5.38 7.52
CA LEU A 879 31.22 -6.83 7.64
C LEU A 879 30.11 -7.23 8.60
N GLU A 880 30.03 -6.59 9.77
CA GLU A 880 28.96 -6.85 10.74
C GLU A 880 27.60 -6.40 10.22
N GLU A 881 27.54 -5.24 9.58
CA GLU A 881 26.30 -4.73 8.99
C GLU A 881 25.78 -5.65 7.89
N PHE A 882 26.65 -6.08 6.98
CA PHE A 882 26.28 -7.03 5.92
C PHE A 882 25.81 -8.38 6.48
N ARG A 883 26.47 -8.89 7.53
CA ARG A 883 26.02 -10.13 8.21
C ARG A 883 24.67 -10.00 8.89
N LYS A 884 24.27 -8.79 9.31
CA LYS A 884 22.95 -8.52 9.91
C LYS A 884 21.86 -8.41 8.85
N THR A 885 22.13 -7.72 7.75
CA THR A 885 21.11 -7.36 6.75
C THR A 885 21.03 -8.36 5.60
N GLY A 886 22.14 -8.97 5.21
CA GLY A 886 22.29 -9.74 3.97
C GLY A 886 22.11 -8.92 2.69
N ASP A 887 22.06 -7.58 2.80
CA ASP A 887 21.72 -6.69 1.67
C ASP A 887 22.99 -6.18 0.98
N ALA A 888 23.43 -6.92 -0.05
CA ALA A 888 24.59 -6.55 -0.86
C ALA A 888 24.39 -5.25 -1.65
N GLU A 889 23.14 -4.89 -1.97
CA GLU A 889 22.81 -3.69 -2.73
C GLU A 889 22.89 -2.44 -1.84
N GLN A 890 22.46 -2.56 -0.58
CA GLN A 890 22.69 -1.51 0.43
C GLN A 890 24.20 -1.27 0.63
N LEU A 891 24.99 -2.34 0.76
CA LEU A 891 26.45 -2.24 0.87
C LEU A 891 27.05 -1.53 -0.35
N ARG A 892 26.68 -1.95 -1.57
CA ARG A 892 27.15 -1.35 -2.81
C ARG A 892 26.81 0.15 -2.90
N ARG A 893 25.57 0.52 -2.59
CA ARG A 893 25.13 1.93 -2.58
C ARG A 893 25.91 2.76 -1.58
N ALA A 894 26.18 2.22 -0.40
CA ALA A 894 26.94 2.94 0.60
C ALA A 894 28.34 3.31 0.09
N PHE A 895 29.05 2.37 -0.54
CA PHE A 895 30.36 2.63 -1.15
C PHE A 895 30.28 3.61 -2.33
N MET A 896 29.26 3.49 -3.19
CA MET A 896 29.05 4.40 -4.32
C MET A 896 28.74 5.85 -3.90
N LEU A 897 28.16 6.05 -2.72
CA LEU A 897 27.80 7.38 -2.21
C LEU A 897 28.89 7.99 -1.33
N THR A 898 30.03 7.31 -1.14
CA THR A 898 31.15 7.88 -0.39
C THR A 898 31.74 9.07 -1.14
N GLY A 899 32.12 10.12 -0.39
CA GLY A 899 32.84 11.26 -0.96
C GLY A 899 34.17 10.86 -1.60
N GLU A 900 34.80 9.79 -1.09
CA GLU A 900 36.04 9.20 -1.64
C GLU A 900 35.81 8.67 -3.07
N TYR A 901 34.77 7.85 -3.29
CA TYR A 901 34.46 7.32 -4.62
C TYR A 901 34.03 8.44 -5.60
N ILE A 902 33.22 9.39 -5.14
CA ILE A 902 32.80 10.54 -5.96
C ILE A 902 34.02 11.34 -6.42
N SER A 903 35.00 11.59 -5.53
CA SER A 903 36.24 12.29 -5.88
C SER A 903 37.09 11.52 -6.91
N ILE A 904 37.13 10.19 -6.84
CA ILE A 904 37.81 9.34 -7.84
C ILE A 904 37.15 9.50 -9.22
N LEU A 905 35.81 9.55 -9.27
CA LEU A 905 35.07 9.74 -10.52
C LEU A 905 35.28 11.15 -11.11
N GLU A 906 35.33 12.18 -10.28
CA GLU A 906 35.57 13.56 -10.71
C GLU A 906 36.95 13.76 -11.33
N LYS A 907 37.99 13.09 -10.82
CA LYS A 907 39.35 13.14 -11.38
C LYS A 907 39.50 12.43 -12.73
N LYS A 908 38.52 11.62 -13.13
CA LYS A 908 38.52 10.86 -14.39
C LYS A 908 37.79 11.59 -15.53
N LYS A 909 37.01 12.63 -15.20
CA LYS A 909 36.41 13.56 -16.15
C LYS A 909 37.39 14.70 -16.46
#